data_AF-A0A7M7MVH9-F1
#
_entry.id   AF-A0A7M7MVH9-F1
#
_cell.length_a   1.000
_cell.length_b   1.000
_cell.length_c   1.000
_cell.angle_alpha   90.00
_cell.angle_beta   90.00
_cell.angle_gamma   90.00
#
_symmetry.space_group_name_H-M   'P 1'
#
loop_
_entity.id
_entity.type
_entity.pdbx_description
1 polymer ?
#
loop_
_entity_poly.entity_id
_entity_poly.type
_entity_poly.pdbx_seq_one_letter_code
_entity_poly.pdbx_strand_id
1 'polypeptide(L)'
;MPVFHTKTIESILEPVAQQVSRLVILHEEAEDGNAMPDLGKPVQAVSMAVANLVKVGKETINSSDDALLKQDMPAALQRVEGASRLLEEASAMLKQDPYSGPARKKLIEGSRGILQGTSSLLLCFDESEVRKIIRECKRVLDYLAVTEVIETMEDLVHFLKNLSPCLSKVSKEVSAREKELTHQVHREILVRCLEQVKTLAPILICSMKIFIHIISQGGKGAEEAAENRNYLSGRMSDELNEIIRVLQLTTYDEEEWDADQLTVLKKAQSAIESRIRAAYDWLDDGFALRGGLGEKSLRQIVEQAQRLAERYLPPSQAESLQKLTSQIVTMTNALCELRQNEKGSTPQAEALARSIKEKTNELRSSIASAIIAADKSGTTQTAHTVAGRLEQANKWLLNPQHDDKGLGQRAIALIIHEGKKVAEGLPGIHKAEILQLCDEVDNLSHQLGDLCAHGQGNTPRAQEIARQLSHKLYELKNRIQQAVVSRVVEDFIDITTPLKQFTDAVLTPEGSLGRDQNFNDKTHALQTFSNRATKTAKMVAAGGSGGNKKLAEALTTSASQVESLTPQLINAGRIRMTYPDSKAADEHFENLRQQYADTIQRVRALCDEATDSGDFIRTSEEQMQKHSFLCEEAIAKSHPQKMVDNTAAIARLANRVILVAKQESDNSEDTAFIQRVNQATDILQNSVAPMVQDAKLVAININDNNAVSHWRESNRTLLSNVGQVRKAIVLQPDVISPPEVSQLHLNDDKHLPNRQYNYFIDKVGEPLRNQPSPSNLCVISPSLNTNKSQHRSISPLPKWAREGDNPDLLYQELASDIELEKSVHGGDYYYDYDNDEVVPPRPPLPGGDIPPPRPPPPETDDEDEMFMHAPQPNQPIMMAAHGLHQEVRQWSSKDNEIIAAAKKMAILMGRLSGLVRGEGGNKRDLIACAKAIAEASQEVTRLAKELARECTDKRIRTNLLQVCERIPTIGTQLKILSTVKATMLGAQETLPTWEELMLYGTEEDQEATDMLVGNAQNLMQSVKETVRAAECASIKIRTASGMKLRWVRRQPWYQY
;
A
#
# COMPACT_ATOMS: atom_id res chain seq x y z
N MET A 1 -16.83 9.61 -22.01
CA MET A 1 -16.99 8.37 -21.23
C MET A 1 -17.66 8.61 -19.90
N PRO A 2 -18.38 7.62 -19.34
CA PRO A 2 -19.01 7.72 -18.03
C PRO A 2 -17.99 7.89 -16.90
N VAL A 3 -18.28 8.80 -15.97
CA VAL A 3 -17.40 9.17 -14.85
C VAL A 3 -18.16 8.98 -13.54
N PHE A 4 -17.47 8.58 -12.45
CA PHE A 4 -18.12 8.22 -11.17
C PHE A 4 -17.34 8.69 -9.93
N HIS A 5 -16.51 9.73 -10.08
CA HIS A 5 -15.62 10.21 -9.01
C HIS A 5 -16.34 10.98 -7.89
N THR A 6 -17.63 11.27 -8.04
CA THR A 6 -18.44 11.90 -6.99
C THR A 6 -19.72 11.12 -6.70
N LYS A 7 -20.14 11.17 -5.43
CA LYS A 7 -21.37 10.53 -4.94
C LYS A 7 -22.60 11.06 -5.66
N THR A 8 -22.61 12.36 -5.95
CA THR A 8 -23.68 13.00 -6.73
C THR A 8 -23.78 12.36 -8.13
N ILE A 9 -22.67 12.23 -8.87
CA ILE A 9 -22.68 11.62 -10.19
C ILE A 9 -23.14 10.15 -10.12
N GLU A 10 -22.58 9.37 -9.19
CA GLU A 10 -22.93 7.96 -8.98
C GLU A 10 -24.44 7.80 -8.68
N SER A 11 -24.99 8.60 -7.77
CA SER A 11 -26.40 8.54 -7.36
C SER A 11 -27.39 8.88 -8.47
N ILE A 12 -26.98 9.68 -9.47
CA ILE A 12 -27.80 10.05 -10.62
C ILE A 12 -27.65 9.02 -11.74
N LEU A 13 -26.43 8.56 -12.02
CA LEU A 13 -26.17 7.62 -13.11
C LEU A 13 -26.65 6.20 -12.79
N GLU A 14 -26.61 5.74 -11.54
CA GLU A 14 -27.09 4.40 -11.18
C GLU A 14 -28.54 4.13 -11.60
N PRO A 15 -29.55 4.94 -11.22
CA PRO A 15 -30.93 4.71 -11.64
C PRO A 15 -31.15 4.91 -13.15
N VAL A 16 -30.38 5.79 -13.80
CA VAL A 16 -30.44 5.98 -15.25
C VAL A 16 -29.91 4.75 -15.99
N ALA A 17 -28.75 4.23 -15.58
CA ALA A 17 -28.18 2.99 -16.12
C ALA A 17 -29.11 1.80 -15.87
N GLN A 18 -29.78 1.74 -14.71
CA GLN A 18 -30.75 0.69 -14.43
C GLN A 18 -31.93 0.72 -15.41
N GLN A 19 -32.46 1.90 -15.73
CA GLN A 19 -33.54 2.03 -16.73
C GLN A 19 -33.06 1.67 -18.13
N VAL A 20 -31.88 2.15 -18.54
CA VAL A 20 -31.25 1.80 -19.81
C VAL A 20 -31.01 0.29 -19.92
N SER A 21 -30.54 -0.36 -18.84
CA SER A 21 -30.33 -1.81 -18.83
C SER A 21 -31.62 -2.59 -19.11
N ARG A 22 -32.78 -2.09 -18.65
CA ARG A 22 -34.09 -2.71 -18.94
C ARG A 22 -34.44 -2.58 -20.41
N LEU A 23 -34.18 -1.42 -21.02
CA LEU A 23 -34.42 -1.21 -22.45
C LEU A 23 -33.51 -2.08 -23.33
N VAL A 24 -32.25 -2.28 -22.92
CA VAL A 24 -31.32 -3.18 -23.62
C VAL A 24 -31.78 -4.64 -23.51
N ILE A 25 -32.28 -5.07 -22.34
CA ILE A 25 -32.82 -6.43 -22.19
C ILE A 25 -34.04 -6.64 -23.09
N LEU A 26 -34.97 -5.68 -23.13
CA LEU A 26 -36.14 -5.74 -24.02
C LEU A 26 -35.75 -5.76 -25.50
N HIS A 27 -34.68 -5.04 -25.87
CA HIS A 27 -34.12 -5.10 -27.23
C HIS A 27 -33.68 -6.53 -27.59
N GLU A 28 -32.91 -7.19 -26.73
CA GLU A 28 -32.43 -8.56 -26.98
C GLU A 28 -33.59 -9.56 -27.01
N GLU A 29 -34.56 -9.45 -26.09
CA GLU A 29 -35.73 -10.34 -26.10
C GLU A 29 -36.53 -10.20 -27.41
N ALA A 30 -36.61 -9.00 -27.96
CA ALA A 30 -37.25 -8.77 -29.26
C ALA A 30 -36.40 -9.26 -30.44
N GLU A 31 -35.08 -9.33 -30.29
CA GLU A 31 -34.16 -9.94 -31.26
C GLU A 31 -34.30 -11.48 -31.28
N ASP A 32 -34.59 -12.08 -30.12
CA ASP A 32 -34.99 -13.50 -29.96
C ASP A 32 -36.39 -13.81 -30.54
N GLY A 33 -37.07 -12.82 -31.13
CA GLY A 33 -38.37 -12.98 -31.79
C GLY A 33 -39.60 -12.68 -30.92
N ASN A 34 -39.42 -12.10 -29.73
CA ASN A 34 -40.55 -11.64 -28.90
C ASN A 34 -41.11 -10.28 -29.36
N ALA A 35 -42.38 -10.03 -29.09
CA ALA A 35 -43.00 -8.74 -29.37
C ALA A 35 -42.54 -7.69 -28.35
N MET A 36 -42.13 -6.50 -28.82
CA MET A 36 -41.78 -5.39 -27.93
C MET A 36 -43.01 -4.86 -27.17
N PRO A 37 -42.92 -4.62 -25.85
CA PRO A 37 -44.02 -4.02 -25.08
C PRO A 37 -44.22 -2.52 -25.40
N ASP A 38 -45.38 -1.97 -25.02
CA ASP A 38 -45.65 -0.52 -25.18
C ASP A 38 -44.73 0.32 -24.28
N LEU A 39 -43.78 1.01 -24.92
CA LEU A 39 -42.80 1.88 -24.28
C LEU A 39 -43.29 3.33 -24.09
N GLY A 40 -44.51 3.66 -24.51
CA GLY A 40 -44.98 5.05 -24.57
C GLY A 40 -44.95 5.76 -23.22
N LYS A 41 -45.41 5.11 -22.14
CA LYS A 41 -45.36 5.67 -20.79
C LYS A 41 -43.92 5.79 -20.23
N PRO A 42 -43.08 4.73 -20.27
CA PRO A 42 -41.68 4.82 -19.86
C PRO A 42 -40.89 5.92 -20.60
N VAL A 43 -41.02 5.98 -21.93
CA VAL A 43 -40.29 6.95 -22.76
C VAL A 43 -40.78 8.37 -22.51
N GLN A 44 -42.09 8.57 -22.32
CA GLN A 44 -42.62 9.89 -21.94
C GLN A 44 -42.06 10.37 -20.60
N ALA A 45 -41.93 9.49 -19.61
CA ALA A 45 -41.32 9.85 -18.33
C ALA A 45 -39.85 10.25 -18.48
N VAL A 46 -39.07 9.51 -19.29
CA VAL A 46 -37.69 9.87 -19.64
C VAL A 46 -37.63 11.22 -20.35
N SER A 47 -38.50 11.46 -21.33
CA SER A 47 -38.56 12.73 -22.06
C SER A 47 -38.87 13.93 -21.17
N MET A 48 -39.82 13.79 -20.24
CA MET A 48 -40.10 14.83 -19.24
C MET A 48 -38.91 15.11 -18.32
N ALA A 49 -38.20 14.06 -17.89
CA ALA A 49 -37.00 14.21 -17.07
C ALA A 49 -35.87 14.91 -17.84
N VAL A 50 -35.65 14.54 -19.11
CA VAL A 50 -34.70 15.18 -20.01
C VAL A 50 -35.06 16.64 -20.26
N ALA A 51 -36.33 16.96 -20.51
CA ALA A 51 -36.78 18.33 -20.72
C ALA A 51 -36.48 19.23 -19.51
N ASN A 52 -36.73 18.71 -18.29
CA ASN A 52 -36.36 19.40 -17.06
C ASN A 52 -34.85 19.57 -16.91
N LEU A 53 -34.08 18.52 -17.18
CA LEU A 53 -32.62 18.55 -17.12
C LEU A 53 -32.04 19.57 -18.11
N VAL A 54 -32.57 19.63 -19.33
CA VAL A 54 -32.17 20.59 -20.37
C VAL A 54 -32.54 22.01 -19.99
N LYS A 55 -33.72 22.22 -19.40
CA LYS A 55 -34.14 23.51 -18.87
C LYS A 55 -33.17 24.01 -17.80
N VAL A 56 -32.89 23.19 -16.78
CA VAL A 56 -31.96 23.53 -15.70
C VAL A 56 -30.54 23.78 -16.23
N GLY A 57 -30.07 22.98 -17.19
CA GLY A 57 -28.77 23.20 -17.83
C GLY A 57 -28.70 24.54 -18.56
N LYS A 58 -29.72 24.90 -19.35
CA LYS A 58 -29.80 26.21 -20.04
C LYS A 58 -29.83 27.37 -19.05
N GLU A 59 -30.61 27.26 -17.97
CA GLU A 59 -30.64 28.26 -16.88
C GLU A 59 -29.26 28.41 -16.20
N THR A 60 -28.58 27.30 -15.95
CA THR A 60 -27.23 27.28 -15.34
C THR A 60 -26.20 27.98 -16.23
N ILE A 61 -26.19 27.69 -17.54
CA ILE A 61 -25.30 28.35 -18.51
C ILE A 61 -25.57 29.86 -18.54
N ASN A 62 -26.84 30.26 -18.59
CA ASN A 62 -27.22 31.68 -18.69
C ASN A 62 -26.86 32.48 -17.45
N SER A 63 -26.93 31.85 -16.27
CA SER A 63 -26.61 32.49 -14.98
C SER A 63 -25.13 32.42 -14.59
N SER A 64 -24.32 31.61 -15.28
CA SER A 64 -22.91 31.39 -14.96
C SER A 64 -21.98 32.42 -15.62
N ASP A 65 -20.85 32.72 -14.99
CA ASP A 65 -19.74 33.50 -15.58
C ASP A 65 -18.61 32.59 -16.14
N ASP A 66 -18.75 31.27 -16.02
CA ASP A 66 -17.75 30.31 -16.51
C ASP A 66 -17.83 30.14 -18.04
N ALA A 67 -16.87 30.73 -18.75
CA ALA A 67 -16.80 30.66 -20.21
C ALA A 67 -16.64 29.23 -20.75
N LEU A 68 -15.91 28.36 -20.04
CA LEU A 68 -15.73 26.97 -20.45
C LEU A 68 -17.03 26.19 -20.28
N LEU A 69 -17.74 26.41 -19.17
CA LEU A 69 -19.08 25.81 -18.98
C LEU A 69 -20.05 26.22 -20.10
N LYS A 70 -20.02 27.49 -20.51
CA LYS A 70 -20.85 28.01 -21.62
C LYS A 70 -20.48 27.38 -22.96
N GLN A 71 -19.22 26.99 -23.15
CA GLN A 71 -18.74 26.34 -24.36
C GLN A 71 -19.08 24.84 -24.38
N ASP A 72 -18.89 24.14 -23.28
CA ASP A 72 -18.90 22.67 -23.25
C ASP A 72 -20.30 22.09 -23.00
N MET A 73 -21.10 22.73 -22.13
CA MET A 73 -22.41 22.21 -21.73
C MET A 73 -23.44 22.13 -22.88
N PRO A 74 -23.50 23.04 -23.88
CA PRO A 74 -24.47 22.94 -24.98
C PRO A 74 -24.41 21.62 -25.76
N ALA A 75 -23.21 21.09 -26.00
CA ALA A 75 -23.05 19.82 -26.72
C ALA A 75 -23.61 18.64 -25.93
N ALA A 76 -23.43 18.63 -24.59
CA ALA A 76 -24.02 17.62 -23.72
C ALA A 76 -25.55 17.70 -23.71
N LEU A 77 -26.10 18.92 -23.62
CA LEU A 77 -27.55 19.15 -23.64
C LEU A 77 -28.19 18.69 -24.96
N GLN A 78 -27.57 19.02 -26.10
CA GLN A 78 -28.05 18.59 -27.41
C GLN A 78 -28.02 17.06 -27.55
N ARG A 79 -26.98 16.39 -27.01
CA ARG A 79 -26.89 14.93 -27.02
C ARG A 79 -28.03 14.27 -26.25
N VAL A 80 -28.35 14.75 -25.04
CA VAL A 80 -29.46 14.21 -24.23
C VAL A 80 -30.81 14.49 -24.91
N GLU A 81 -31.01 15.69 -25.44
CA GLU A 81 -32.25 16.06 -26.14
C GLU A 81 -32.46 15.22 -27.41
N GLY A 82 -31.41 15.02 -28.22
CA GLY A 82 -31.44 14.17 -29.41
C GLY A 82 -31.72 12.70 -29.06
N ALA A 83 -31.10 12.18 -28.00
CA ALA A 83 -31.34 10.83 -27.52
C ALA A 83 -32.79 10.61 -27.06
N SER A 84 -33.39 11.60 -26.39
CA SER A 84 -34.82 11.56 -26.00
C SER A 84 -35.74 11.50 -27.22
N ARG A 85 -35.45 12.27 -28.27
CA ARG A 85 -36.23 12.22 -29.53
C ARG A 85 -36.14 10.86 -30.21
N LEU A 86 -34.94 10.26 -30.24
CA LEU A 86 -34.77 8.90 -30.78
C LEU A 86 -35.60 7.87 -30.02
N LEU A 87 -35.68 7.98 -28.69
CA LEU A 87 -36.53 7.10 -27.87
C LEU A 87 -38.02 7.29 -28.17
N GLU A 88 -38.48 8.54 -28.35
CA GLU A 88 -39.88 8.84 -28.73
C GLU A 88 -40.24 8.27 -30.10
N GLU A 89 -39.36 8.46 -31.09
CA GLU A 89 -39.53 7.89 -32.42
C GLU A 89 -39.55 6.36 -32.39
N ALA A 90 -38.62 5.75 -31.66
CA ALA A 90 -38.58 4.30 -31.47
C ALA A 90 -39.87 3.80 -30.83
N SER A 91 -40.35 4.45 -29.77
CA SER A 91 -41.59 4.09 -29.09
C SER A 91 -42.81 4.20 -30.01
N ALA A 92 -42.89 5.24 -30.84
CA ALA A 92 -43.99 5.43 -31.78
C ALA A 92 -43.99 4.34 -32.88
N MET A 93 -42.81 3.99 -33.39
CA MET A 93 -42.66 2.93 -34.38
C MET A 93 -42.98 1.54 -33.78
N LEU A 94 -42.49 1.24 -32.58
CA LEU A 94 -42.76 -0.03 -31.88
C LEU A 94 -44.23 -0.21 -31.50
N LYS A 95 -44.94 0.90 -31.25
CA LYS A 95 -46.39 0.87 -31.02
C LYS A 95 -47.19 0.50 -32.27
N GLN A 96 -46.67 0.81 -33.46
CA GLN A 96 -47.29 0.45 -34.74
C GLN A 96 -46.89 -0.97 -35.18
N ASP A 97 -45.61 -1.30 -35.02
CA ASP A 97 -45.04 -2.61 -35.34
C ASP A 97 -44.09 -3.07 -34.22
N PRO A 98 -44.54 -3.98 -33.34
CA PRO A 98 -43.72 -4.52 -32.25
C PRO A 98 -42.46 -5.28 -32.68
N TYR A 99 -42.34 -5.64 -33.96
CA TYR A 99 -41.21 -6.40 -34.51
C TYR A 99 -40.26 -5.54 -35.38
N SER A 100 -40.46 -4.22 -35.40
CA SER A 100 -39.70 -3.30 -36.25
C SER A 100 -38.21 -3.23 -35.90
N GLY A 101 -37.35 -3.79 -36.75
CA GLY A 101 -35.89 -3.71 -36.63
C GLY A 101 -35.33 -2.28 -36.59
N PRO A 102 -35.74 -1.37 -37.49
CA PRO A 102 -35.31 0.03 -37.45
C PRO A 102 -35.67 0.75 -36.14
N ALA A 103 -36.82 0.42 -35.56
CA ALA A 103 -37.24 0.99 -34.27
C ALA A 103 -36.38 0.48 -33.11
N ARG A 104 -36.02 -0.82 -33.12
CA ARG A 104 -35.07 -1.40 -32.15
C ARG A 104 -33.69 -0.75 -32.20
N LYS A 105 -33.18 -0.47 -33.41
CA LYS A 105 -31.91 0.26 -33.58
C LYS A 105 -31.96 1.66 -32.93
N LYS A 106 -33.02 2.43 -33.21
CA LYS A 106 -33.24 3.75 -32.57
C LYS A 106 -33.39 3.66 -31.06
N LEU A 107 -34.01 2.59 -30.54
CA LEU A 107 -34.16 2.37 -29.10
C LEU A 107 -32.80 2.23 -28.41
N ILE A 108 -31.87 1.44 -28.97
CA ILE A 108 -30.52 1.26 -28.41
C ILE A 108 -29.69 2.53 -28.55
N GLU A 109 -29.72 3.18 -29.73
CA GLU A 109 -28.99 4.44 -29.94
C GLU A 109 -29.47 5.54 -28.99
N GLY A 110 -30.79 5.69 -28.82
CA GLY A 110 -31.39 6.62 -27.86
C GLY A 110 -31.03 6.27 -26.42
N SER A 111 -31.08 4.99 -26.05
CA SER A 111 -30.74 4.54 -24.68
C SER A 111 -29.26 4.82 -24.34
N ARG A 112 -28.34 4.57 -25.27
CA ARG A 112 -26.91 4.91 -25.16
C ARG A 112 -26.72 6.42 -25.03
N GLY A 113 -27.39 7.20 -25.89
CA GLY A 113 -27.31 8.66 -25.90
C GLY A 113 -27.78 9.31 -24.61
N ILE A 114 -28.82 8.78 -23.95
CA ILE A 114 -29.27 9.25 -22.64
C ILE A 114 -28.20 9.04 -21.58
N LEU A 115 -27.61 7.84 -21.51
CA LEU A 115 -26.60 7.51 -20.50
C LEU A 115 -25.33 8.35 -20.68
N GLN A 116 -24.78 8.38 -21.90
CA GLN A 116 -23.59 9.18 -22.23
C GLN A 116 -23.84 10.67 -22.04
N GLY A 117 -24.97 11.19 -22.57
CA GLY A 117 -25.29 12.61 -22.48
C GLY A 117 -25.49 13.08 -21.04
N THR A 118 -26.17 12.28 -20.21
CA THR A 118 -26.34 12.59 -18.77
C THR A 118 -24.99 12.61 -18.07
N SER A 119 -24.11 11.64 -18.36
CA SER A 119 -22.77 11.64 -17.78
C SER A 119 -21.93 12.85 -18.22
N SER A 120 -21.93 13.21 -19.50
CA SER A 120 -21.20 14.39 -20.00
C SER A 120 -21.73 15.67 -19.36
N LEU A 121 -23.05 15.79 -19.19
CA LEU A 121 -23.66 16.96 -18.56
C LEU A 121 -23.21 17.12 -17.10
N LEU A 122 -23.26 16.02 -16.33
CA LEU A 122 -22.84 16.03 -14.94
C LEU A 122 -21.34 16.32 -14.79
N LEU A 123 -20.52 15.82 -15.72
CA LEU A 123 -19.10 16.12 -15.77
C LEU A 123 -18.84 17.61 -16.01
N CYS A 124 -19.50 18.24 -16.98
CA CYS A 124 -19.37 19.68 -17.23
C CYS A 124 -19.71 20.51 -15.98
N PHE A 125 -20.75 20.11 -15.24
CA PHE A 125 -21.12 20.75 -13.99
C PHE A 125 -20.04 20.58 -12.92
N ASP A 126 -19.58 19.36 -12.72
CA ASP A 126 -18.55 19.03 -11.73
C ASP A 126 -17.23 19.79 -11.99
N GLU A 127 -16.78 19.82 -13.25
CA GLU A 127 -15.57 20.54 -13.63
C GLU A 127 -15.70 22.05 -13.38
N SER A 128 -16.89 22.63 -13.55
CA SER A 128 -17.12 24.04 -13.21
C SER A 128 -16.99 24.29 -11.71
N GLU A 129 -17.54 23.41 -10.87
CA GLU A 129 -17.35 23.49 -9.42
C GLU A 129 -15.88 23.34 -9.03
N VAL A 130 -15.17 22.35 -9.59
CA VAL A 130 -13.73 22.16 -9.37
C VAL A 130 -12.93 23.41 -9.77
N ARG A 131 -13.24 24.03 -10.92
CA ARG A 131 -12.59 25.27 -11.37
C ARG A 131 -12.79 26.43 -10.39
N LYS A 132 -13.96 26.53 -9.73
CA LYS A 132 -14.20 27.55 -8.69
C LYS A 132 -13.27 27.35 -7.49
N ILE A 133 -13.11 26.11 -7.02
CA ILE A 133 -12.22 25.79 -5.90
C ILE A 133 -10.76 26.09 -6.27
N ILE A 134 -10.32 25.63 -7.46
CA ILE A 134 -8.95 25.86 -7.96
C ILE A 134 -8.64 27.36 -8.08
N ARG A 135 -9.62 28.18 -8.49
CA ARG A 135 -9.43 29.64 -8.57
C ARG A 135 -9.11 30.26 -7.21
N GLU A 136 -9.75 29.78 -6.15
CA GLU A 136 -9.45 30.22 -4.78
C GLU A 136 -8.09 29.72 -4.31
N CYS A 137 -7.70 28.49 -4.64
CA CYS A 137 -6.35 27.99 -4.36
C CYS A 137 -5.27 28.83 -5.09
N LYS A 138 -5.49 29.16 -6.36
CA LYS A 138 -4.59 30.02 -7.15
C LYS A 138 -4.48 31.43 -6.58
N ARG A 139 -5.59 32.02 -6.13
CA ARG A 139 -5.55 33.31 -5.40
C ARG A 139 -4.63 33.25 -4.18
N VAL A 140 -4.68 32.18 -3.40
CA VAL A 140 -3.77 32.00 -2.26
C VAL A 140 -2.33 31.89 -2.73
N LEU A 141 -2.05 31.11 -3.79
CA LEU A 141 -0.71 31.02 -4.38
C LEU A 141 -0.19 32.38 -4.87
N ASP A 142 -1.02 33.20 -5.49
CA ASP A 142 -0.66 34.54 -5.95
C ASP A 142 -0.27 35.45 -4.76
N TYR A 143 -0.99 35.36 -3.64
CA TYR A 143 -0.60 36.03 -2.40
C TYR A 143 0.70 35.47 -1.84
N LEU A 144 0.89 34.15 -1.81
CA LEU A 144 2.14 33.54 -1.33
C LEU A 144 3.36 34.00 -2.13
N ALA A 145 3.21 34.25 -3.43
CA ALA A 145 4.29 34.77 -4.26
C ALA A 145 4.81 36.14 -3.78
N VAL A 146 3.96 37.02 -3.24
CA VAL A 146 4.39 38.35 -2.75
C VAL A 146 4.94 38.33 -1.31
N THR A 147 5.03 37.16 -0.66
CA THR A 147 5.53 37.07 0.73
C THR A 147 6.95 37.60 0.92
N GLU A 148 7.78 37.50 -0.11
CA GLU A 148 9.20 37.86 -0.04
C GLU A 148 9.45 39.38 -0.02
N VAL A 149 8.56 40.16 -0.64
CA VAL A 149 8.69 41.62 -0.77
C VAL A 149 8.03 42.39 0.38
N ILE A 150 7.41 41.67 1.32
CA ILE A 150 6.80 42.28 2.50
C ILE A 150 7.89 42.59 3.52
N GLU A 151 8.17 43.88 3.68
CA GLU A 151 9.24 44.40 4.54
C GLU A 151 8.72 45.29 5.68
N THR A 152 7.44 45.66 5.68
CA THR A 152 6.83 46.51 6.72
C THR A 152 5.66 45.83 7.43
N MET A 153 5.38 46.26 8.67
CA MET A 153 4.25 45.77 9.45
C MET A 153 2.90 46.17 8.83
N GLU A 154 2.84 47.34 8.20
CA GLU A 154 1.65 47.82 7.50
C GLU A 154 1.32 46.91 6.31
N ASP A 155 2.33 46.59 5.49
CA ASP A 155 2.19 45.65 4.36
C ASP A 155 1.77 44.26 4.84
N LEU A 156 2.33 43.77 5.96
CA LEU A 156 1.93 42.50 6.55
C LEU A 156 0.45 42.52 6.98
N VAL A 157 -0.02 43.58 7.61
CA VAL A 157 -1.43 43.71 8.00
C VAL A 157 -2.34 43.75 6.77
N HIS A 158 -1.96 44.47 5.72
CA HIS A 158 -2.70 44.47 4.45
C HIS A 158 -2.73 43.09 3.78
N PHE A 159 -1.59 42.41 3.75
CA PHE A 159 -1.47 41.03 3.28
C PHE A 159 -2.41 40.09 4.03
N LEU A 160 -2.42 40.14 5.36
CA LEU A 160 -3.27 39.29 6.20
C LEU A 160 -4.77 39.52 6.01
N LYS A 161 -5.19 40.78 5.85
CA LYS A 161 -6.59 41.14 5.57
C LYS A 161 -7.11 40.49 4.28
N ASN A 162 -6.23 40.31 3.30
CA ASN A 162 -6.57 39.72 2.00
C ASN A 162 -6.40 38.19 1.99
N LEU A 163 -5.35 37.65 2.62
CA LEU A 163 -5.04 36.23 2.62
C LEU A 163 -6.01 35.42 3.48
N SER A 164 -6.31 35.88 4.70
CA SER A 164 -7.07 35.09 5.70
C SER A 164 -8.47 34.68 5.22
N PRO A 165 -9.25 35.55 4.55
CA PRO A 165 -10.54 35.15 3.96
C PRO A 165 -10.38 34.11 2.84
N CYS A 166 -9.34 34.24 2.00
CA CYS A 166 -9.06 33.28 0.93
C CYS A 166 -8.74 31.89 1.49
N LEU A 167 -7.88 31.81 2.52
CA LEU A 167 -7.55 30.56 3.20
C LEU A 167 -8.77 29.91 3.84
N SER A 168 -9.62 30.71 4.49
CA SER A 168 -10.85 30.22 5.10
C SER A 168 -11.80 29.63 4.04
N LYS A 169 -11.91 30.29 2.89
CA LYS A 169 -12.71 29.81 1.76
C LYS A 169 -12.15 28.51 1.18
N VAL A 170 -10.85 28.45 0.86
CA VAL A 170 -10.18 27.22 0.39
C VAL A 170 -10.41 26.07 1.37
N SER A 171 -10.24 26.31 2.68
CA SER A 171 -10.47 25.29 3.69
C SER A 171 -11.89 24.76 3.70
N LYS A 172 -12.90 25.64 3.56
CA LYS A 172 -14.30 25.22 3.53
C LYS A 172 -14.63 24.42 2.28
N GLU A 173 -14.26 24.93 1.11
CA GLU A 173 -14.61 24.32 -0.18
C GLU A 173 -13.91 22.97 -0.38
N VAL A 174 -12.63 22.85 -0.02
CA VAL A 174 -11.90 21.57 -0.09
C VAL A 174 -12.48 20.55 0.88
N SER A 175 -12.87 20.96 2.10
CA SER A 175 -13.53 20.08 3.07
C SER A 175 -14.93 19.63 2.64
N ALA A 176 -15.64 20.44 1.85
CA ALA A 176 -16.91 20.03 1.27
C ALA A 176 -16.68 19.03 0.12
N ARG A 177 -15.68 19.32 -0.73
CA ARG A 177 -15.35 18.48 -1.88
C ARG A 177 -14.88 17.09 -1.49
N GLU A 178 -14.01 16.95 -0.49
CA GLU A 178 -13.52 15.63 -0.07
C GLU A 178 -14.68 14.69 0.30
N LYS A 179 -15.74 15.19 0.94
CA LYS A 179 -16.90 14.40 1.35
C LYS A 179 -17.73 13.89 0.17
N GLU A 180 -17.71 14.60 -0.96
CA GLU A 180 -18.40 14.23 -2.19
C GLU A 180 -17.65 13.18 -3.00
N LEU A 181 -16.33 13.02 -2.80
CA LEU A 181 -15.54 12.08 -3.60
C LEU A 181 -15.85 10.62 -3.24
N THR A 182 -15.94 9.77 -4.26
CA THR A 182 -16.10 8.31 -4.11
C THR A 182 -14.76 7.65 -3.79
N HIS A 183 -13.67 8.11 -4.42
CA HIS A 183 -12.32 7.58 -4.23
C HIS A 183 -11.73 8.01 -2.88
N GLN A 184 -11.63 7.05 -1.94
CA GLN A 184 -11.15 7.29 -0.57
C GLN A 184 -9.75 7.92 -0.52
N VAL A 185 -8.86 7.46 -1.39
CA VAL A 185 -7.48 7.96 -1.51
C VAL A 185 -7.45 9.46 -1.73
N HIS A 186 -8.23 9.96 -2.68
CA HIS A 186 -8.26 11.39 -3.00
C HIS A 186 -8.72 12.20 -1.79
N ARG A 187 -9.70 11.67 -1.02
CA ARG A 187 -10.15 12.29 0.23
C ARG A 187 -9.01 12.38 1.27
N GLU A 188 -8.32 11.27 1.50
CA GLU A 188 -7.22 11.20 2.46
C GLU A 188 -6.11 12.22 2.13
N ILE A 189 -5.76 12.37 0.83
CA ILE A 189 -4.77 13.35 0.39
C ILE A 189 -5.26 14.78 0.60
N LEU A 190 -6.50 15.10 0.20
CA LEU A 190 -7.06 16.45 0.37
C LEU A 190 -7.12 16.86 1.85
N VAL A 191 -7.57 15.96 2.73
CA VAL A 191 -7.62 16.20 4.18
C VAL A 191 -6.22 16.46 4.73
N ARG A 192 -5.24 15.62 4.37
CA ARG A 192 -3.84 15.79 4.80
C ARG A 192 -3.28 17.14 4.37
N CYS A 193 -3.37 17.47 3.07
CA CYS A 193 -2.82 18.71 2.53
C CYS A 193 -3.49 19.93 3.16
N LEU A 194 -4.81 19.88 3.35
CA LEU A 194 -5.54 20.96 3.98
C LEU A 194 -5.10 21.18 5.44
N GLU A 195 -4.86 20.12 6.21
CA GLU A 195 -4.38 20.23 7.58
C GLU A 195 -2.96 20.80 7.66
N GLN A 196 -2.09 20.47 6.69
CA GLN A 196 -0.77 21.09 6.57
C GLN A 196 -0.87 22.58 6.27
N VAL A 197 -1.75 23.01 5.36
CA VAL A 197 -1.97 24.44 5.07
C VAL A 197 -2.40 25.20 6.32
N LYS A 198 -3.33 24.65 7.12
CA LYS A 198 -3.77 25.26 8.39
C LYS A 198 -2.64 25.38 9.41
N THR A 199 -1.77 24.38 9.48
CA THR A 199 -0.62 24.36 10.39
C THR A 199 0.44 25.38 9.96
N LEU A 200 0.71 25.50 8.66
CA LEU A 200 1.77 26.37 8.12
C LEU A 200 1.40 27.85 8.13
N ALA A 201 0.13 28.19 7.91
CA ALA A 201 -0.33 29.58 7.85
C ALA A 201 0.11 30.44 9.06
N PRO A 202 -0.17 30.09 10.34
CA PRO A 202 0.27 30.90 11.47
C PRO A 202 1.80 30.99 11.60
N ILE A 203 2.53 29.93 11.26
CA ILE A 203 3.99 29.89 11.36
C ILE A 203 4.63 30.80 10.30
N LEU A 204 4.08 30.82 9.07
CA LEU A 204 4.49 31.76 8.02
C LEU A 204 4.31 33.22 8.48
N ILE A 205 3.18 33.53 9.13
CA ILE A 205 2.90 34.88 9.64
C ILE A 205 3.93 35.29 10.70
N CYS A 206 4.25 34.39 11.65
CA CYS A 206 5.31 34.61 12.62
C CYS A 206 6.67 34.82 11.94
N SER A 207 7.00 34.02 10.93
CA SER A 207 8.25 34.14 10.17
C SER A 207 8.37 35.48 9.42
N MET A 208 7.27 36.00 8.86
CA MET A 208 7.23 37.32 8.23
C MET A 208 7.38 38.44 9.27
N LYS A 209 6.69 38.33 10.41
CA LYS A 209 6.76 39.28 11.52
C LYS A 209 8.20 39.41 12.06
N ILE A 210 8.92 38.30 12.25
CA ILE A 210 10.31 38.35 12.71
C ILE A 210 11.25 38.90 11.64
N PHE A 211 11.06 38.56 10.36
CA PHE A 211 11.84 39.13 9.27
C PHE A 211 11.77 40.67 9.27
N ILE A 212 10.55 41.23 9.30
CA ILE A 212 10.31 42.68 9.36
C ILE A 212 11.01 43.31 10.59
N HIS A 213 10.91 42.65 11.75
CA HIS A 213 11.55 43.11 12.97
C HIS A 213 13.08 43.16 12.84
N ILE A 214 13.70 42.14 12.26
CA ILE A 214 15.16 42.07 12.06
C ILE A 214 15.63 43.19 11.12
N ILE A 215 14.92 43.41 10.01
CA ILE A 215 15.23 44.51 9.08
C ILE A 215 15.16 45.87 9.79
N SER A 216 14.17 46.08 10.67
CA SER A 216 14.07 47.31 11.47
C SER A 216 15.18 47.50 12.52
N GLN A 217 15.88 46.42 12.89
CA GLN A 217 16.89 46.37 13.97
C GLN A 217 18.33 46.20 13.42
N GLY A 218 18.59 46.62 12.19
CA GLY A 218 19.94 46.61 11.59
C GLY A 218 20.32 45.33 10.84
N GLY A 219 19.37 44.41 10.61
CA GLY A 219 19.49 43.35 9.60
C GLY A 219 20.38 42.15 9.93
N LYS A 220 20.96 42.06 11.14
CA LYS A 220 21.80 40.93 11.53
C LYS A 220 20.95 39.65 11.65
N GLY A 221 21.16 38.67 10.77
CA GLY A 221 20.33 37.46 10.74
C GLY A 221 19.14 37.52 9.77
N ALA A 222 19.12 38.52 8.87
CA ALA A 222 18.05 38.70 7.88
C ALA A 222 18.02 37.56 6.85
N GLU A 223 19.16 36.98 6.51
CA GLU A 223 19.25 35.86 5.56
C GLU A 223 18.55 34.61 6.14
N GLU A 224 18.83 34.26 7.39
CA GLU A 224 18.21 33.13 8.10
C GLU A 224 16.69 33.31 8.20
N ALA A 225 16.24 34.53 8.49
CA ALA A 225 14.81 34.84 8.60
C ALA A 225 14.11 34.81 7.23
N ALA A 226 14.77 35.29 6.19
CA ALA A 226 14.29 35.19 4.82
C ALA A 226 14.20 33.72 4.37
N GLU A 227 15.20 32.90 4.68
CA GLU A 227 15.20 31.48 4.37
C GLU A 227 14.02 30.75 5.02
N ASN A 228 13.78 30.98 6.32
CA ASN A 228 12.61 30.44 7.02
C ASN A 228 11.28 30.83 6.38
N ARG A 229 11.13 32.13 6.05
CA ARG A 229 9.91 32.64 5.40
C ARG A 229 9.70 31.99 4.04
N ASN A 230 10.74 31.91 3.23
CA ASN A 230 10.69 31.36 1.88
C ASN A 230 10.41 29.85 1.91
N TYR A 231 11.01 29.12 2.86
CA TYR A 231 10.72 27.71 3.11
C TYR A 231 9.25 27.48 3.45
N LEU A 232 8.69 28.26 4.38
CA LEU A 232 7.29 28.12 4.81
C LEU A 232 6.31 28.47 3.69
N SER A 233 6.59 29.54 2.93
CA SER A 233 5.79 29.94 1.77
C SER A 233 5.83 28.88 0.66
N GLY A 234 7.02 28.35 0.34
CA GLY A 234 7.21 27.28 -0.64
C GLY A 234 6.48 26.00 -0.24
N ARG A 235 6.62 25.56 1.02
CA ARG A 235 5.95 24.36 1.51
C ARG A 235 4.43 24.51 1.48
N MET A 236 3.89 25.66 1.88
CA MET A 236 2.45 25.92 1.80
C MET A 236 1.95 25.94 0.35
N SER A 237 2.77 26.44 -0.58
CA SER A 237 2.47 26.41 -2.01
C SER A 237 2.45 25.00 -2.58
N ASP A 238 3.36 24.12 -2.14
CA ASP A 238 3.41 22.72 -2.57
C ASP A 238 2.15 21.95 -2.13
N GLU A 239 1.65 22.19 -0.91
CA GLU A 239 0.39 21.59 -0.44
C GLU A 239 -0.83 22.09 -1.23
N LEU A 240 -0.87 23.38 -1.59
CA LEU A 240 -1.94 23.94 -2.41
C LEU A 240 -1.92 23.41 -3.84
N ASN A 241 -0.73 23.24 -4.44
CA ASN A 241 -0.59 22.62 -5.76
C ASN A 241 -1.02 21.15 -5.73
N GLU A 242 -0.73 20.42 -4.65
CA GLU A 242 -1.21 19.05 -4.49
C GLU A 242 -2.74 18.98 -4.35
N ILE A 243 -3.35 19.92 -3.61
CA ILE A 243 -4.82 20.08 -3.58
C ILE A 243 -5.37 20.30 -4.99
N ILE A 244 -4.81 21.25 -5.76
CA ILE A 244 -5.24 21.54 -7.13
C ILE A 244 -5.16 20.28 -8.00
N ARG A 245 -4.04 19.54 -7.94
CA ARG A 245 -3.84 18.30 -8.70
C ARG A 245 -4.92 17.27 -8.38
N VAL A 246 -5.16 17.00 -7.10
CA VAL A 246 -6.12 15.96 -6.67
C VAL A 246 -7.56 16.33 -6.98
N LEU A 247 -7.92 17.63 -6.90
CA LEU A 247 -9.25 18.11 -7.26
C LEU A 247 -9.63 17.83 -8.72
N GLN A 248 -8.65 17.72 -9.61
CA GLN A 248 -8.84 17.49 -11.05
C GLN A 248 -8.91 16.01 -11.43
N LEU A 249 -8.70 15.08 -10.49
CA LEU A 249 -8.74 13.65 -10.77
C LEU A 249 -10.17 13.14 -10.88
N THR A 250 -10.51 12.58 -12.04
CA THR A 250 -11.84 12.05 -12.38
C THR A 250 -11.87 10.52 -12.51
N THR A 251 -10.71 9.88 -12.60
CA THR A 251 -10.55 8.43 -12.66
C THR A 251 -9.79 7.93 -11.44
N TYR A 252 -9.84 6.61 -11.23
CA TYR A 252 -9.08 5.93 -10.20
C TYR A 252 -8.50 4.67 -10.78
N ASP A 253 -7.18 4.66 -10.91
CA ASP A 253 -6.40 3.49 -11.23
C ASP A 253 -5.45 3.23 -10.04
N GLU A 254 -5.65 2.09 -9.37
CA GLU A 254 -4.79 1.63 -8.27
C GLU A 254 -3.35 1.43 -8.74
N GLU A 255 -3.18 1.04 -10.01
CA GLU A 255 -1.88 0.85 -10.65
C GLU A 255 -1.22 2.19 -11.06
N GLU A 256 -1.99 3.21 -11.47
CA GLU A 256 -1.47 4.58 -11.70
C GLU A 256 -0.90 5.22 -10.42
N TRP A 257 -1.47 4.88 -9.26
CA TRP A 257 -0.97 5.38 -7.97
C TRP A 257 0.06 4.45 -7.32
N ASP A 258 0.21 3.21 -7.81
CA ASP A 258 1.43 2.42 -7.65
C ASP A 258 2.61 3.00 -8.47
N ALA A 259 2.37 3.98 -9.35
CA ALA A 259 3.39 4.72 -10.06
C ALA A 259 3.72 6.07 -9.39
N ASP A 260 4.42 6.03 -8.25
CA ASP A 260 5.03 7.22 -7.62
C ASP A 260 5.85 8.04 -8.62
N GLN A 261 6.50 7.40 -9.61
CA GLN A 261 7.19 8.11 -10.68
C GLN A 261 6.25 9.00 -11.49
N LEU A 262 5.08 8.49 -11.92
CA LEU A 262 4.10 9.24 -12.69
C LEU A 262 3.44 10.33 -11.84
N THR A 263 3.12 10.02 -10.59
CA THR A 263 2.56 10.99 -9.63
C THR A 263 3.56 12.11 -9.34
N VAL A 264 4.84 11.78 -9.10
CA VAL A 264 5.90 12.77 -8.89
C VAL A 264 6.15 13.59 -10.15
N LEU A 265 6.15 12.96 -11.34
CA LEU A 265 6.28 13.66 -12.62
C LEU A 265 5.09 14.61 -12.86
N LYS A 266 3.85 14.15 -12.65
CA LYS A 266 2.62 14.98 -12.76
C LYS A 266 2.62 16.12 -11.73
N LYS A 267 3.07 15.87 -10.49
CA LYS A 267 3.21 16.88 -9.44
C LYS A 267 4.26 17.94 -9.82
N ALA A 268 5.42 17.51 -10.30
CA ALA A 268 6.46 18.41 -10.77
C ALA A 268 6.04 19.18 -12.02
N GLN A 269 5.28 18.56 -12.93
CA GLN A 269 4.67 19.26 -14.07
C GLN A 269 3.72 20.36 -13.61
N SER A 270 2.81 20.08 -12.68
CA SER A 270 1.90 21.09 -12.11
C SER A 270 2.68 22.24 -11.46
N ALA A 271 3.74 21.91 -10.69
CA ALA A 271 4.62 22.90 -10.09
C ALA A 271 5.33 23.79 -11.13
N ILE A 272 5.76 23.21 -12.26
CA ILE A 272 6.38 23.96 -13.37
C ILE A 272 5.35 24.85 -14.07
N GLU A 273 4.18 24.32 -14.43
CA GLU A 273 3.11 25.06 -15.11
C GLU A 273 2.61 26.25 -14.30
N SER A 274 2.54 26.12 -12.96
CA SER A 274 2.15 27.22 -12.07
C SER A 274 3.12 28.41 -12.09
N ARG A 275 4.39 28.19 -12.46
CA ARG A 275 5.48 29.18 -12.39
C ARG A 275 5.89 29.74 -13.76
N ILE A 276 5.47 29.10 -14.85
CA ILE A 276 5.88 29.47 -16.22
C ILE A 276 5.50 30.90 -16.59
N ARG A 277 4.28 31.34 -16.25
CA ARG A 277 3.83 32.69 -16.61
C ARG A 277 4.73 33.76 -16.00
N ALA A 278 4.98 33.67 -14.69
CA ALA A 278 5.86 34.62 -13.99
C ALA A 278 7.30 34.60 -14.54
N ALA A 279 7.82 33.43 -14.92
CA ALA A 279 9.13 33.32 -15.57
C ALA A 279 9.15 34.02 -16.94
N TYR A 280 8.09 33.88 -17.73
CA TYR A 280 7.99 34.49 -19.06
C TYR A 280 7.84 36.01 -18.97
N ASP A 281 7.02 36.50 -18.05
CA ASP A 281 6.85 37.94 -17.82
C ASP A 281 8.22 38.59 -17.47
N TRP A 282 9.08 37.91 -16.71
CA TRP A 282 10.43 38.40 -16.39
C TRP A 282 11.42 38.31 -17.55
N LEU A 283 11.28 37.33 -18.44
CA LEU A 283 12.10 37.25 -19.65
C LEU A 283 11.72 38.33 -20.66
N ASP A 284 10.43 38.68 -20.73
CA ASP A 284 9.90 39.69 -21.66
C ASP A 284 10.20 41.13 -21.20
N ASP A 285 10.48 41.34 -19.90
CA ASP A 285 10.90 42.65 -19.36
C ASP A 285 12.43 42.80 -19.25
N GLY A 286 13.01 43.59 -20.15
CA GLY A 286 14.45 43.91 -20.18
C GLY A 286 14.95 44.74 -18.99
N PHE A 287 14.06 45.37 -18.22
CA PHE A 287 14.40 46.17 -17.03
C PHE A 287 14.12 45.43 -15.72
N ALA A 288 13.63 44.19 -15.79
CA ALA A 288 13.31 43.44 -14.59
C ALA A 288 14.54 43.19 -13.72
N LEU A 289 14.42 43.54 -12.44
CA LEU A 289 15.48 43.44 -11.44
C LEU A 289 15.89 41.98 -11.20
N ARG A 290 17.18 41.78 -10.94
CA ARG A 290 17.74 40.49 -10.47
C ARG A 290 17.11 40.13 -9.12
N GLY A 291 16.80 38.85 -8.92
CA GLY A 291 16.17 38.33 -7.72
C GLY A 291 14.65 38.53 -7.65
N GLY A 292 14.04 39.10 -8.70
CA GLY A 292 12.59 39.24 -8.80
C GLY A 292 11.85 37.90 -8.93
N LEU A 293 10.53 37.93 -8.73
CA LEU A 293 9.66 36.75 -8.70
C LEU A 293 9.79 35.87 -9.94
N GLY A 294 9.97 36.45 -11.13
CA GLY A 294 10.10 35.67 -12.36
C GLY A 294 11.46 34.99 -12.55
N GLU A 295 12.58 35.61 -12.10
CA GLU A 295 13.89 34.92 -12.07
C GLU A 295 13.83 33.72 -11.13
N LYS A 296 13.24 33.91 -9.94
CA LYS A 296 13.06 32.84 -8.96
C LYS A 296 12.17 31.73 -9.48
N SER A 297 11.08 32.10 -10.16
CA SER A 297 10.18 31.14 -10.81
C SER A 297 10.93 30.30 -11.84
N LEU A 298 11.79 30.91 -12.65
CA LEU A 298 12.63 30.20 -13.63
C LEU A 298 13.65 29.27 -12.95
N ARG A 299 14.33 29.73 -11.89
CA ARG A 299 15.28 28.90 -11.14
C ARG A 299 14.59 27.71 -10.46
N GLN A 300 13.39 27.91 -9.92
CA GLN A 300 12.59 26.84 -9.32
C GLN A 300 12.12 25.83 -10.37
N ILE A 301 11.75 26.27 -11.58
CA ILE A 301 11.41 25.35 -12.70
C ILE A 301 12.60 24.42 -13.01
N VAL A 302 13.80 24.99 -13.10
CA VAL A 302 15.04 24.22 -13.33
C VAL A 302 15.30 23.25 -12.18
N GLU A 303 15.21 23.69 -10.94
CA GLU A 303 15.47 22.86 -9.75
C GLU A 303 14.52 21.67 -9.68
N GLN A 304 13.22 21.88 -9.97
CA GLN A 304 12.25 20.78 -10.04
C GLN A 304 12.60 19.78 -11.15
N ALA A 305 13.01 20.27 -12.32
CA ALA A 305 13.42 19.41 -13.43
C ALA A 305 14.72 18.61 -13.13
N GLN A 306 15.67 19.20 -12.40
CA GLN A 306 16.89 18.49 -11.96
C GLN A 306 16.57 17.38 -10.97
N ARG A 307 15.74 17.66 -9.96
CA ARG A 307 15.30 16.64 -8.99
C ARG A 307 14.57 15.48 -9.67
N LEU A 308 13.79 15.77 -10.71
CA LEU A 308 13.14 14.74 -11.52
C LEU A 308 14.15 13.84 -12.24
N ALA A 309 15.12 14.45 -12.90
CA ALA A 309 16.15 13.73 -13.64
C ALA A 309 16.97 12.80 -12.75
N GLU A 310 17.35 13.26 -11.55
CA GLU A 310 18.21 12.48 -10.64
C GLU A 310 17.53 11.28 -9.98
N ARG A 311 16.23 11.39 -9.69
CA ARG A 311 15.55 10.44 -8.80
C ARG A 311 14.53 9.53 -9.50
N TYR A 312 14.05 9.94 -10.68
CA TYR A 312 12.84 9.34 -11.24
C TYR A 312 12.95 9.01 -12.72
N LEU A 313 13.95 9.47 -13.48
CA LEU A 313 14.03 9.17 -14.91
C LEU A 313 15.10 8.14 -15.25
N PRO A 314 14.90 7.33 -16.30
CA PRO A 314 15.96 6.46 -16.82
C PRO A 314 17.21 7.27 -17.21
N PRO A 315 18.42 6.70 -17.10
CA PRO A 315 19.68 7.43 -17.36
C PRO A 315 19.69 8.22 -18.67
N SER A 316 19.16 7.65 -19.76
CA SER A 316 19.10 8.30 -21.08
C SER A 316 18.22 9.55 -21.12
N GLN A 317 17.11 9.55 -20.38
CA GLN A 317 16.20 10.71 -20.28
C GLN A 317 16.72 11.72 -19.25
N ALA A 318 17.31 11.24 -18.16
CA ALA A 318 17.91 12.05 -17.10
C ALA A 318 19.06 12.93 -17.64
N GLU A 319 19.97 12.37 -18.44
CA GLU A 319 21.10 13.11 -19.01
C GLU A 319 20.64 14.26 -19.93
N SER A 320 19.62 14.03 -20.75
CA SER A 320 19.04 15.04 -21.64
C SER A 320 18.45 16.22 -20.85
N LEU A 321 17.69 15.91 -19.79
CA LEU A 321 17.08 16.90 -18.89
C LEU A 321 18.12 17.66 -18.06
N GLN A 322 19.16 16.99 -17.58
CA GLN A 322 20.29 17.63 -16.87
C GLN A 322 21.05 18.60 -17.78
N LYS A 323 21.22 18.25 -19.06
CA LYS A 323 21.84 19.13 -20.04
C LYS A 323 21.00 20.40 -20.30
N LEU A 324 19.68 20.24 -20.50
CA LEU A 324 18.77 21.37 -20.68
C LEU A 324 18.76 22.31 -19.47
N THR A 325 18.64 21.75 -18.27
CA THR A 325 18.65 22.54 -17.03
C THR A 325 19.96 23.30 -16.83
N SER A 326 21.11 22.68 -17.10
CA SER A 326 22.43 23.33 -17.04
C SER A 326 22.57 24.48 -18.03
N GLN A 327 22.05 24.32 -19.26
CA GLN A 327 22.02 25.39 -20.26
C GLN A 327 21.17 26.58 -19.80
N ILE A 328 19.96 26.31 -19.31
CA ILE A 328 19.05 27.35 -18.81
C ILE A 328 19.71 28.12 -17.66
N VAL A 329 20.35 27.43 -16.70
CA VAL A 329 21.05 28.08 -15.58
C VAL A 329 22.17 29.00 -16.08
N THR A 330 23.00 28.50 -16.99
CA THR A 330 24.14 29.26 -17.54
C THR A 330 23.66 30.52 -18.26
N MET A 331 22.64 30.39 -19.11
CA MET A 331 22.06 31.52 -19.84
C MET A 331 21.36 32.50 -18.91
N THR A 332 20.65 32.01 -17.89
CA THR A 332 19.98 32.85 -16.88
C THR A 332 21.00 33.69 -16.12
N ASN A 333 22.13 33.09 -15.72
CA ASN A 333 23.20 33.82 -15.04
C ASN A 333 23.81 34.90 -15.95
N ALA A 334 24.09 34.59 -17.22
CA ALA A 334 24.58 35.57 -18.19
C ALA A 334 23.57 36.71 -18.45
N LEU A 335 22.26 36.42 -18.48
CA LEU A 335 21.22 37.45 -18.61
C LEU A 335 21.18 38.35 -17.36
N CYS A 336 21.32 37.76 -16.17
CA CYS A 336 21.40 38.51 -14.93
C CYS A 336 22.61 39.44 -14.89
N GLU A 337 23.78 38.98 -15.37
CA GLU A 337 24.98 39.81 -15.49
C GLU A 337 24.79 40.97 -16.47
N LEU A 338 24.15 40.74 -17.63
CA LEU A 338 23.84 41.81 -18.57
C LEU A 338 22.87 42.83 -17.97
N ARG A 339 21.81 42.38 -17.31
CA ARG A 339 20.85 43.26 -16.62
C ARG A 339 21.49 44.04 -15.48
N GLN A 340 22.39 43.41 -14.71
CA GLN A 340 23.15 44.07 -13.64
C GLN A 340 24.08 45.17 -14.16
N ASN A 341 24.59 45.03 -15.39
CA ASN A 341 25.39 46.04 -16.07
C ASN A 341 24.54 47.04 -16.87
N GLU A 342 23.24 47.16 -16.59
CA GLU A 342 22.27 48.03 -17.29
C GLU A 342 22.14 47.74 -18.81
N LYS A 343 22.58 46.55 -19.26
CA LYS A 343 22.52 46.09 -20.66
C LYS A 343 21.32 45.18 -20.93
N GLY A 344 20.28 45.24 -20.10
CA GLY A 344 19.12 44.36 -20.15
C GLY A 344 18.24 44.49 -21.40
N SER A 345 18.28 45.65 -22.07
CA SER A 345 17.58 45.93 -23.34
C SER A 345 18.48 45.84 -24.57
N THR A 346 19.70 45.30 -24.43
CA THR A 346 20.58 45.10 -25.59
C THR A 346 20.06 43.96 -26.47
N PRO A 347 20.31 43.99 -27.79
CA PRO A 347 19.95 42.88 -28.68
C PRO A 347 20.52 41.52 -28.21
N GLN A 348 21.68 41.54 -27.54
CA GLN A 348 22.29 40.38 -26.91
C GLN A 348 21.46 39.85 -25.74
N ALA A 349 21.01 40.72 -24.84
CA ALA A 349 20.16 40.34 -23.70
C ALA A 349 18.77 39.85 -24.16
N GLU A 350 18.17 40.51 -25.14
CA GLU A 350 16.89 40.08 -25.74
C GLU A 350 17.00 38.72 -26.46
N ALA A 351 18.11 38.48 -27.17
CA ALA A 351 18.39 37.19 -27.80
C ALA A 351 18.56 36.09 -26.74
N LEU A 352 19.24 36.40 -25.64
CA LEU A 352 19.44 35.47 -24.53
C LEU A 352 18.11 35.16 -23.83
N ALA A 353 17.27 36.16 -23.58
CA ALA A 353 15.93 35.98 -22.99
C ALA A 353 15.01 35.11 -23.88
N ARG A 354 15.00 35.36 -25.20
CA ARG A 354 14.26 34.50 -26.16
C ARG A 354 14.77 33.07 -26.14
N SER A 355 16.09 32.87 -26.13
CA SER A 355 16.68 31.53 -26.12
C SER A 355 16.42 30.79 -24.80
N ILE A 356 16.39 31.48 -23.65
CA ILE A 356 15.95 30.90 -22.36
C ILE A 356 14.49 30.45 -22.45
N LYS A 357 13.60 31.26 -23.04
CA LYS A 357 12.18 30.94 -23.21
C LYS A 357 11.97 29.69 -24.08
N GLU A 358 12.72 29.59 -25.19
CA GLU A 358 12.75 28.40 -26.04
C GLU A 358 13.21 27.15 -25.27
N LYS A 359 14.35 27.24 -24.57
CA LYS A 359 14.87 26.11 -23.78
C LYS A 359 13.96 25.71 -22.62
N THR A 360 13.25 26.65 -22.02
CA THR A 360 12.25 26.38 -20.97
C THR A 360 11.02 25.66 -21.54
N ASN A 361 10.59 26.00 -22.77
CA ASN A 361 9.55 25.24 -23.47
C ASN A 361 10.02 23.84 -23.87
N GLU A 362 11.27 23.67 -24.32
CA GLU A 362 11.86 22.36 -24.60
C GLU A 362 11.90 21.49 -23.34
N LEU A 363 12.29 22.06 -22.19
CA LEU A 363 12.27 21.42 -20.88
C LEU A 363 10.86 20.94 -20.51
N ARG A 364 9.86 21.84 -20.63
CA ARG A 364 8.45 21.52 -20.38
C ARG A 364 7.95 20.38 -21.27
N SER A 365 8.30 20.41 -22.55
CA SER A 365 7.89 19.40 -23.52
C SER A 365 8.56 18.05 -23.27
N SER A 366 9.82 18.07 -22.82
CA SER A 366 10.57 16.86 -22.45
C SER A 366 9.97 16.18 -21.23
N ILE A 367 9.56 16.95 -20.22
CA ILE A 367 8.88 16.43 -19.02
C ILE A 367 7.50 15.87 -19.39
N ALA A 368 6.71 16.57 -20.22
CA ALA A 368 5.44 16.07 -20.71
C ALA A 368 5.60 14.77 -21.52
N SER A 369 6.66 14.68 -22.35
CA SER A 369 6.98 13.47 -23.11
C SER A 369 7.42 12.32 -22.20
N ALA A 370 8.18 12.60 -21.13
CA ALA A 370 8.57 11.60 -20.13
C ALA A 370 7.35 11.06 -19.35
N ILE A 371 6.36 11.92 -19.07
CA ILE A 371 5.07 11.52 -18.49
C ILE A 371 4.34 10.58 -19.44
N ILE A 372 4.18 10.96 -20.70
CA ILE A 372 3.50 10.13 -21.71
C ILE A 372 4.23 8.81 -21.92
N ALA A 373 5.57 8.82 -21.92
CA ALA A 373 6.38 7.60 -22.05
C ALA A 373 6.22 6.70 -20.82
N ALA A 374 6.21 7.27 -19.61
CA ALA A 374 5.95 6.52 -18.37
C ALA A 374 4.55 5.89 -18.40
N ASP A 375 3.54 6.67 -18.81
CA ASP A 375 2.13 6.28 -18.94
C ASP A 375 1.93 5.16 -19.98
N LYS A 376 2.54 5.28 -21.17
CA LYS A 376 2.42 4.31 -22.26
C LYS A 376 3.29 3.07 -22.11
N SER A 377 4.33 3.09 -21.28
CA SER A 377 5.29 1.99 -21.18
C SER A 377 4.66 0.68 -20.67
N GLY A 378 3.50 0.75 -20.00
CA GLY A 378 2.84 -0.39 -19.38
C GLY A 378 3.82 -1.25 -18.57
N THR A 379 4.84 -0.62 -17.99
CA THR A 379 5.90 -1.28 -17.23
C THR A 379 5.49 -1.15 -15.78
N THR A 380 4.95 -2.23 -15.22
CA THR A 380 4.64 -2.34 -13.80
C THR A 380 5.83 -1.88 -12.96
N GLN A 381 5.59 -1.02 -11.97
CA GLN A 381 6.65 -0.48 -11.12
C GLN A 381 7.03 -1.46 -10.02
N THR A 382 8.28 -1.35 -9.55
CA THR A 382 8.74 -2.11 -8.40
C THR A 382 8.09 -1.58 -7.13
N ALA A 383 7.57 -2.47 -6.29
CA ALA A 383 6.95 -2.09 -5.03
C ALA A 383 7.91 -1.33 -4.09
N HIS A 384 7.35 -0.53 -3.18
CA HIS A 384 8.13 0.33 -2.27
C HIS A 384 8.73 -0.43 -1.08
N THR A 385 8.04 -1.49 -0.63
CA THR A 385 8.46 -2.30 0.50
C THR A 385 9.23 -3.52 0.04
N VAL A 386 10.17 -4.00 0.85
CA VAL A 386 10.91 -5.25 0.63
C VAL A 386 9.93 -6.43 0.51
N ALA A 387 8.83 -6.42 1.28
CA ALA A 387 7.79 -7.44 1.19
C ALA A 387 7.05 -7.43 -0.16
N GLY A 388 6.64 -6.24 -0.66
CA GLY A 388 6.01 -6.13 -1.98
C GLY A 388 6.96 -6.48 -3.12
N ARG A 389 8.24 -6.07 -3.03
CA ARG A 389 9.28 -6.45 -4.00
C ARG A 389 9.48 -7.96 -4.01
N LEU A 390 9.40 -8.60 -2.85
CA LEU A 390 9.49 -10.05 -2.73
C LEU A 390 8.30 -10.76 -3.38
N GLU A 391 7.08 -10.23 -3.26
CA GLU A 391 5.90 -10.77 -3.97
C GLU A 391 6.07 -10.66 -5.50
N GLN A 392 6.55 -9.50 -5.99
CA GLN A 392 6.85 -9.30 -7.41
C GLN A 392 7.97 -10.23 -7.90
N ALA A 393 9.06 -10.35 -7.14
CA ALA A 393 10.14 -11.29 -7.45
C ALA A 393 9.63 -12.72 -7.49
N ASN A 394 8.85 -13.17 -6.50
CA ASN A 394 8.30 -14.51 -6.45
C ASN A 394 7.33 -14.81 -7.62
N LYS A 395 6.58 -13.81 -8.09
CA LYS A 395 5.74 -13.95 -9.29
C LYS A 395 6.56 -14.34 -10.52
N TRP A 396 7.72 -13.72 -10.71
CA TRP A 396 8.67 -14.10 -11.76
C TRP A 396 9.32 -15.46 -11.48
N LEU A 397 9.74 -15.74 -10.24
CA LEU A 397 10.38 -17.01 -9.88
C LEU A 397 9.46 -18.23 -10.05
N LEU A 398 8.14 -18.04 -9.96
CA LEU A 398 7.16 -19.10 -10.24
C LEU A 398 7.15 -19.50 -11.72
N ASN A 399 7.34 -18.55 -12.64
CA ASN A 399 7.37 -18.78 -14.09
C ASN A 399 8.49 -17.96 -14.76
N PRO A 400 9.78 -18.37 -14.63
CA PRO A 400 10.91 -17.57 -15.11
C PRO A 400 10.96 -17.36 -16.63
N GLN A 401 10.26 -18.19 -17.41
CA GLN A 401 10.16 -18.05 -18.87
C GLN A 401 9.22 -16.91 -19.30
N HIS A 402 8.29 -16.49 -18.44
CA HIS A 402 7.36 -15.43 -18.79
C HIS A 402 8.07 -14.07 -18.80
N ASP A 403 7.95 -13.31 -19.90
CA ASP A 403 8.54 -11.98 -20.01
C ASP A 403 7.71 -10.97 -19.20
N ASP A 404 8.24 -10.60 -18.02
CA ASP A 404 7.69 -9.59 -17.13
C ASP A 404 8.31 -8.20 -17.36
N LYS A 405 8.96 -7.97 -18.52
CA LYS A 405 9.74 -6.77 -18.83
C LYS A 405 10.81 -6.47 -17.78
N GLY A 406 11.40 -7.52 -17.19
CA GLY A 406 12.46 -7.44 -16.18
C GLY A 406 11.99 -6.89 -14.82
N LEU A 407 10.70 -6.96 -14.49
CA LEU A 407 10.17 -6.50 -13.20
C LEU A 407 10.78 -7.28 -12.04
N GLY A 408 10.76 -8.62 -12.10
CA GLY A 408 11.22 -9.50 -11.04
C GLY A 408 12.69 -9.31 -10.73
N GLN A 409 13.53 -9.20 -11.77
CA GLN A 409 14.96 -8.93 -11.62
C GLN A 409 15.24 -7.55 -10.99
N ARG A 410 14.53 -6.50 -11.43
CA ARG A 410 14.62 -5.17 -10.82
C ARG A 410 14.20 -5.18 -9.35
N ALA A 411 13.13 -5.91 -9.02
CA ALA A 411 12.66 -6.06 -7.65
C ALA A 411 13.73 -6.73 -6.75
N ILE A 412 14.40 -7.78 -7.25
CA ILE A 412 15.50 -8.46 -6.55
C ILE A 412 16.69 -7.52 -6.33
N ALA A 413 17.12 -6.79 -7.36
CA ALA A 413 18.21 -5.83 -7.26
C ALA A 413 17.93 -4.74 -6.19
N LEU A 414 16.69 -4.27 -6.10
CA LEU A 414 16.27 -3.30 -5.09
C LEU A 414 16.20 -3.88 -3.67
N ILE A 415 15.89 -5.17 -3.50
CA ILE A 415 15.99 -5.86 -2.21
C ILE A 415 17.45 -5.94 -1.77
N ILE A 416 18.36 -6.31 -2.69
CA ILE A 416 19.81 -6.35 -2.44
C ILE A 416 20.33 -4.97 -2.03
N HIS A 417 19.93 -3.92 -2.76
CA HIS A 417 20.31 -2.54 -2.44
C HIS A 417 19.86 -2.14 -1.03
N GLU A 418 18.63 -2.46 -0.63
CA GLU A 418 18.15 -2.17 0.72
C GLU A 418 18.93 -2.99 1.78
N GLY A 419 19.22 -4.27 1.50
CA GLY A 419 20.07 -5.10 2.36
C GLY A 419 21.45 -4.49 2.59
N LYS A 420 22.12 -4.04 1.52
CA LYS A 420 23.44 -3.36 1.61
C LYS A 420 23.35 -2.08 2.43
N LYS A 421 22.33 -1.25 2.22
CA LYS A 421 22.09 -0.01 2.97
C LYS A 421 21.83 -0.26 4.45
N VAL A 422 21.06 -1.31 4.78
CA VAL A 422 20.81 -1.71 6.17
C VAL A 422 22.11 -2.14 6.84
N ALA A 423 22.93 -2.94 6.14
CA ALA A 423 24.20 -3.45 6.64
C ALA A 423 25.23 -2.36 6.98
N GLU A 424 25.21 -1.20 6.32
CA GLU A 424 26.16 -0.10 6.58
C GLU A 424 26.19 0.37 8.03
N GLY A 425 25.06 0.32 8.74
CA GLY A 425 24.98 0.76 10.13
C GLY A 425 24.87 -0.36 11.15
N LEU A 426 25.22 -1.59 10.77
CA LEU A 426 25.28 -2.72 11.70
C LEU A 426 26.73 -3.03 12.14
N PRO A 427 26.92 -3.58 13.35
CA PRO A 427 28.24 -4.02 13.81
C PRO A 427 28.72 -5.29 13.07
N GLY A 428 30.05 -5.49 13.06
CA GLY A 428 30.79 -6.32 12.11
C GLY A 428 30.18 -7.66 11.70
N ILE A 429 29.74 -8.50 12.65
CA ILE A 429 29.20 -9.84 12.35
C ILE A 429 27.88 -9.74 11.59
N HIS A 430 26.90 -8.98 12.12
CA HIS A 430 25.60 -8.82 11.47
C HIS A 430 25.70 -8.11 10.11
N LYS A 431 26.64 -7.18 9.97
CA LYS A 431 26.96 -6.55 8.69
C LYS A 431 27.45 -7.58 7.66
N ALA A 432 28.42 -8.43 8.05
CA ALA A 432 28.99 -9.44 7.16
C ALA A 432 27.94 -10.47 6.71
N GLU A 433 27.08 -10.92 7.63
CA GLU A 433 25.99 -11.88 7.32
C GLU A 433 25.02 -11.34 6.27
N ILE A 434 24.56 -10.09 6.40
CA ILE A 434 23.63 -9.49 5.42
C ILE A 434 24.32 -9.29 4.07
N LEU A 435 25.58 -8.83 4.05
CA LEU A 435 26.32 -8.63 2.81
C LEU A 435 26.56 -9.97 2.07
N GLN A 436 26.87 -11.03 2.80
CA GLN A 436 27.01 -12.37 2.22
C GLN A 436 25.68 -12.84 1.58
N LEU A 437 24.56 -12.68 2.28
CA LEU A 437 23.25 -13.03 1.72
C LEU A 437 22.90 -12.20 0.48
N CYS A 438 23.24 -10.91 0.48
CA CYS A 438 23.10 -10.05 -0.70
C CYS A 438 23.88 -10.59 -1.89
N ASP A 439 25.13 -11.00 -1.70
CA ASP A 439 25.98 -11.54 -2.76
C ASP A 439 25.49 -12.91 -3.25
N GLU A 440 24.99 -13.77 -2.36
CA GLU A 440 24.37 -15.06 -2.72
C GLU A 440 23.11 -14.87 -3.58
N VAL A 441 22.22 -13.96 -3.19
CA VAL A 441 21.00 -13.62 -3.94
C VAL A 441 21.36 -13.03 -5.31
N ASP A 442 22.35 -12.13 -5.37
CA ASP A 442 22.79 -11.50 -6.61
C ASP A 442 23.34 -12.53 -7.60
N ASN A 443 24.19 -13.45 -7.13
CA ASN A 443 24.74 -14.53 -7.94
C ASN A 443 23.68 -15.49 -8.49
N LEU A 444 22.68 -15.86 -7.69
CA LEU A 444 21.57 -16.71 -8.13
C LEU A 444 20.66 -15.99 -9.12
N SER A 445 20.41 -14.69 -8.91
CA SER A 445 19.61 -13.85 -9.82
C SER A 445 20.26 -13.74 -11.20
N HIS A 446 21.57 -13.50 -11.25
CA HIS A 446 22.31 -13.45 -12.52
C HIS A 446 22.28 -14.81 -13.25
N GLN A 447 22.53 -15.91 -12.53
CA GLN A 447 22.47 -17.27 -13.11
C GLN A 447 21.10 -17.59 -13.70
N LEU A 448 20.01 -17.23 -13.01
CA LEU A 448 18.66 -17.44 -13.52
C LEU A 448 18.36 -16.52 -14.71
N GLY A 449 18.78 -15.25 -14.64
CA GLY A 449 18.65 -14.29 -15.73
C GLY A 449 19.34 -14.75 -17.01
N ASP A 450 20.56 -15.27 -16.90
CA ASP A 450 21.31 -15.83 -18.03
C ASP A 450 20.56 -17.03 -18.65
N LEU A 451 20.06 -17.96 -17.83
CA LEU A 451 19.27 -19.09 -18.34
C LEU A 451 18.00 -18.63 -19.06
N CYS A 452 17.33 -17.60 -18.54
CA CYS A 452 16.12 -17.05 -19.17
C CYS A 452 16.45 -16.37 -20.50
N ALA A 453 17.53 -15.58 -20.57
CA ALA A 453 17.99 -14.92 -21.81
C ALA A 453 18.34 -15.92 -22.92
N HIS A 454 18.79 -17.13 -22.57
CA HIS A 454 19.05 -18.22 -23.51
C HIS A 454 17.80 -19.08 -23.82
N GLY A 455 16.60 -18.68 -23.38
CA GLY A 455 15.36 -19.42 -23.59
C GLY A 455 15.22 -20.69 -22.73
N GLN A 456 16.08 -20.89 -21.72
CA GLN A 456 16.14 -22.07 -20.86
C GLN A 456 15.41 -21.89 -19.51
N GLY A 457 14.51 -20.91 -19.41
CA GLY A 457 13.77 -20.57 -18.18
C GLY A 457 12.85 -21.67 -17.63
N ASN A 458 12.42 -22.61 -18.47
CA ASN A 458 11.58 -23.76 -18.05
C ASN A 458 12.37 -25.04 -17.75
N THR A 459 13.70 -24.99 -17.75
CA THR A 459 14.50 -26.19 -17.44
C THR A 459 14.37 -26.55 -15.95
N PRO A 460 14.46 -27.84 -15.57
CA PRO A 460 14.49 -28.24 -14.17
C PRO A 460 15.60 -27.55 -13.36
N ARG A 461 16.71 -27.21 -14.03
CA ARG A 461 17.82 -26.43 -13.46
C ARG A 461 17.39 -24.99 -13.14
N ALA A 462 16.72 -24.31 -14.07
CA ALA A 462 16.20 -22.96 -13.84
C ALA A 462 15.16 -22.94 -12.72
N GLN A 463 14.26 -23.93 -12.67
CA GLN A 463 13.26 -24.06 -11.60
C GLN A 463 13.89 -24.29 -10.22
N GLU A 464 14.94 -25.11 -10.11
CA GLU A 464 15.64 -25.31 -8.83
C GLU A 464 16.39 -24.04 -8.38
N ILE A 465 17.05 -23.31 -9.31
CA ILE A 465 17.67 -22.01 -8.99
C ILE A 465 16.61 -21.02 -8.52
N ALA A 466 15.45 -20.96 -9.18
CA ALA A 466 14.35 -20.07 -8.78
C ALA A 466 13.83 -20.40 -7.37
N ARG A 467 13.72 -21.68 -7.01
CA ARG A 467 13.34 -22.13 -5.66
C ARG A 467 14.38 -21.75 -4.60
N GLN A 468 15.67 -21.93 -4.90
CA GLN A 468 16.76 -21.54 -4.01
C GLN A 468 16.83 -20.02 -3.81
N LEU A 469 16.67 -19.26 -4.89
CA LEU A 469 16.62 -17.81 -4.89
C LEU A 469 15.43 -17.30 -4.06
N SER A 470 14.24 -17.90 -4.21
CA SER A 470 13.07 -17.58 -3.38
C SER A 470 13.34 -17.78 -1.88
N HIS A 471 13.97 -18.89 -1.50
CA HIS A 471 14.34 -19.16 -0.12
C HIS A 471 15.34 -18.14 0.43
N LYS A 472 16.39 -17.83 -0.35
CA LYS A 472 17.43 -16.85 0.03
C LYS A 472 16.89 -15.43 0.13
N LEU A 473 15.96 -15.05 -0.74
CA LEU A 473 15.25 -13.78 -0.64
C LEU A 473 14.42 -13.67 0.64
N TYR A 474 13.76 -14.75 1.07
CA TYR A 474 13.02 -14.78 2.33
C TYR A 474 13.96 -14.65 3.55
N GLU A 475 15.10 -15.34 3.51
CA GLU A 475 16.15 -15.23 4.52
C GLU A 475 16.69 -13.78 4.62
N LEU A 476 17.03 -13.18 3.48
CA LEU A 476 17.49 -11.79 3.40
C LEU A 476 16.43 -10.81 3.93
N LYS A 477 15.17 -10.98 3.54
CA LYS A 477 14.04 -10.17 4.04
C LYS A 477 13.94 -10.22 5.57
N ASN A 478 14.03 -11.41 6.16
CA ASN A 478 13.94 -11.56 7.63
C ASN A 478 15.15 -10.92 8.34
N ARG A 479 16.36 -11.06 7.78
CA ARG A 479 17.57 -10.42 8.34
C ARG A 479 17.50 -8.90 8.26
N ILE A 480 16.98 -8.35 7.16
CA ILE A 480 16.71 -6.92 7.02
C ILE A 480 15.73 -6.46 8.10
N GLN A 481 14.61 -7.16 8.29
CA GLN A 481 13.59 -6.81 9.27
C GLN A 481 14.14 -6.79 10.71
N GLN A 482 14.91 -7.82 11.10
CA GLN A 482 15.57 -7.88 12.42
C GLN A 482 16.54 -6.71 12.65
N ALA A 483 17.38 -6.42 11.65
CA ALA A 483 18.31 -5.31 11.71
C ALA A 483 17.61 -3.95 11.85
N VAL A 484 16.50 -3.76 11.15
CA VAL A 484 15.68 -2.55 11.22
C VAL A 484 15.09 -2.37 12.64
N VAL A 485 14.55 -3.42 13.26
CA VAL A 485 14.04 -3.37 14.64
C VAL A 485 15.13 -2.91 15.61
N SER A 486 16.33 -3.48 15.51
CA SER A 486 17.47 -3.09 16.35
C SER A 486 17.80 -1.60 16.23
N ARG A 487 17.76 -1.05 15.01
CA ARG A 487 18.01 0.38 14.81
C ARG A 487 16.90 1.26 15.37
N VAL A 488 15.64 0.84 15.26
CA VAL A 488 14.51 1.59 15.86
C VAL A 488 14.64 1.64 17.38
N VAL A 489 15.04 0.53 18.00
CA VAL A 489 15.29 0.47 19.43
C VAL A 489 16.44 1.41 19.82
N GLU A 490 17.57 1.37 19.10
CA GLU A 490 18.78 2.15 19.42
C GLU A 490 18.67 3.66 19.09
N ASP A 491 18.22 4.01 17.89
CA ASP A 491 18.27 5.41 17.42
C ASP A 491 17.18 6.28 18.05
N PHE A 492 16.09 5.68 18.52
CA PHE A 492 14.96 6.36 19.16
C PHE A 492 14.87 6.11 20.68
N ILE A 493 15.96 5.68 21.34
CA ILE A 493 16.01 5.66 22.82
C ILE A 493 15.74 7.06 23.37
N ASP A 494 16.40 8.05 22.77
CA ASP A 494 16.39 9.44 23.21
C ASP A 494 16.09 10.39 22.06
N ILE A 495 14.86 10.88 22.02
CA ILE A 495 14.41 11.86 21.04
C ILE A 495 14.35 13.29 21.60
N THR A 496 14.56 13.45 22.91
CA THR A 496 14.28 14.72 23.61
C THR A 496 15.56 15.47 23.94
N THR A 497 16.62 14.78 24.37
CA THR A 497 17.85 15.45 24.83
C THR A 497 18.54 16.28 23.75
N PRO A 498 18.69 15.83 22.49
CA PRO A 498 19.35 16.65 21.46
C PRO A 498 18.64 18.00 21.26
N LEU A 499 17.31 17.98 21.17
CA LEU A 499 16.49 19.19 21.02
C LEU A 499 16.56 20.07 22.28
N LYS A 500 16.50 19.46 23.46
CA LYS A 500 16.62 20.19 24.73
C LYS A 500 17.97 20.88 24.86
N GLN A 501 19.08 20.18 24.62
CA GLN A 501 20.42 20.76 24.70
C GLN A 501 20.61 21.90 23.68
N PHE A 502 20.06 21.75 22.47
CA PHE A 502 20.02 22.83 21.49
C PHE A 502 19.20 24.04 21.99
N THR A 503 18.03 23.79 22.56
CA THR A 503 17.17 24.84 23.15
C THR A 503 17.88 25.57 24.30
N ASP A 504 18.52 24.84 25.20
CA ASP A 504 19.29 25.41 26.32
C ASP A 504 20.46 26.27 25.80
N ALA A 505 21.11 25.86 24.70
CA ALA A 505 22.16 26.64 24.06
C ALA A 505 21.62 27.93 23.40
N VAL A 506 20.44 27.87 22.78
CA VAL A 506 19.76 29.05 22.20
C VAL A 506 19.40 30.08 23.28
N LEU A 507 18.91 29.60 24.43
CA LEU A 507 18.47 30.45 25.54
C LEU A 507 19.62 30.90 26.46
N THR A 508 20.86 30.53 26.14
CA THR A 508 22.03 30.94 26.94
C THR A 508 22.16 32.48 26.95
N PRO A 509 22.27 33.11 28.14
CA PRO A 509 22.35 34.57 28.27
C PRO A 509 23.51 35.19 27.48
N GLU A 510 23.29 36.41 26.99
CA GLU A 510 24.33 37.19 26.31
C GLU A 510 25.50 37.49 27.24
N GLY A 511 26.74 37.46 26.71
CA GLY A 511 27.96 37.64 27.50
C GLY A 511 28.52 36.37 28.15
N SER A 512 27.82 35.23 28.06
CA SER A 512 28.35 33.94 28.52
C SER A 512 29.59 33.49 27.74
N LEU A 513 30.62 33.03 28.43
CA LEU A 513 31.86 32.54 27.79
C LEU A 513 31.57 31.32 26.90
N GLY A 514 32.07 31.35 25.66
CA GLY A 514 31.91 30.24 24.71
C GLY A 514 30.48 30.02 24.20
N ARG A 515 29.59 31.02 24.31
CA ARG A 515 28.18 30.95 23.88
C ARG A 515 28.01 30.45 22.44
N ASP A 516 28.73 31.04 21.48
CA ASP A 516 28.67 30.63 20.07
C ASP A 516 29.20 29.22 19.84
N GLN A 517 30.28 28.83 20.52
CA GLN A 517 30.83 27.48 20.43
C GLN A 517 29.83 26.45 20.96
N ASN A 518 29.25 26.69 22.14
CA ASN A 518 28.22 25.82 22.71
C ASN A 518 27.03 25.67 21.76
N PHE A 519 26.54 26.77 21.18
CA PHE A 519 25.46 26.71 20.19
C PHE A 519 25.83 25.88 18.95
N ASN A 520 27.03 26.08 18.39
CA ASN A 520 27.48 25.33 17.21
C ASN A 520 27.64 23.83 17.52
N ASP A 521 28.18 23.47 18.69
CA ASP A 521 28.32 22.08 19.12
C ASP A 521 26.95 21.41 19.29
N LYS A 522 25.97 22.10 19.90
CA LYS A 522 24.61 21.57 20.07
C LYS A 522 23.81 21.53 18.77
N THR A 523 24.07 22.48 17.85
CA THR A 523 23.53 22.47 16.49
C THR A 523 24.01 21.24 15.72
N HIS A 524 25.32 20.96 15.74
CA HIS A 524 25.88 19.77 15.08
C HIS A 524 25.34 18.48 15.69
N ALA A 525 25.19 18.42 17.03
CA ALA A 525 24.59 17.27 17.70
C ALA A 525 23.12 17.04 17.29
N LEU A 526 22.31 18.10 17.22
CA LEU A 526 20.91 18.02 16.75
C LEU A 526 20.84 17.55 15.30
N GLN A 527 21.66 18.11 14.41
CA GLN A 527 21.69 17.73 13.01
C GLN A 527 22.12 16.28 12.79
N THR A 528 23.14 15.83 13.53
CA THR A 528 23.59 14.43 13.52
C THR A 528 22.47 13.49 13.97
N PHE A 529 21.75 13.86 15.03
CA PHE A 529 20.58 13.11 15.50
C PHE A 529 19.47 13.07 14.45
N SER A 530 19.07 14.22 13.89
CA SER A 530 18.06 14.31 12.83
C SER A 530 18.39 13.39 11.66
N ASN A 531 19.62 13.46 11.15
CA ASN A 531 20.07 12.66 10.00
C ASN A 531 20.03 11.15 10.29
N ARG A 532 20.38 10.75 11.51
CA ARG A 532 20.31 9.35 11.93
C ARG A 532 18.86 8.88 12.05
N ALA A 533 18.01 9.66 12.70
CA ALA A 533 16.58 9.36 12.85
C ALA A 533 15.88 9.24 11.49
N THR A 534 16.17 10.14 10.54
CA THR A 534 15.59 10.09 9.18
C THR A 534 16.12 8.92 8.37
N LYS A 535 17.42 8.58 8.47
CA LYS A 535 17.99 7.38 7.82
C LYS A 535 17.28 6.12 8.31
N THR A 536 17.11 5.98 9.62
CA THR A 536 16.43 4.82 10.22
C THR A 536 14.96 4.77 9.85
N ALA A 537 14.23 5.88 9.90
CA ALA A 537 12.83 5.92 9.45
C ALA A 537 12.64 5.51 7.98
N LYS A 538 13.53 5.95 7.08
CA LYS A 538 13.51 5.55 5.65
C LYS A 538 13.82 4.05 5.48
N MET A 539 14.69 3.47 6.31
CA MET A 539 14.95 2.03 6.31
C MET A 539 13.75 1.23 6.84
N VAL A 540 13.07 1.72 7.88
CA VAL A 540 11.84 1.12 8.40
C VAL A 540 10.72 1.14 7.36
N ALA A 541 10.56 2.26 6.65
CA ALA A 541 9.59 2.37 5.57
C ALA A 541 9.79 1.27 4.52
N ALA A 542 11.04 1.02 4.10
CA ALA A 542 11.37 0.01 3.10
C ALA A 542 11.31 -1.43 3.65
N GLY A 543 11.92 -1.71 4.79
CA GLY A 543 12.17 -3.08 5.29
C GLY A 543 11.40 -3.49 6.55
N GLY A 544 10.82 -2.54 7.28
CA GLY A 544 10.13 -2.78 8.56
C GLY A 544 8.60 -2.91 8.44
N SER A 545 7.96 -2.13 7.56
CA SER A 545 6.50 -1.93 7.52
C SER A 545 5.59 -3.15 7.28
N GLY A 546 6.12 -4.39 7.24
CA GLY A 546 5.32 -5.60 7.07
C GLY A 546 4.52 -5.67 5.76
N GLY A 547 4.89 -4.85 4.76
CA GLY A 547 4.13 -4.68 3.52
C GLY A 547 3.05 -3.58 3.55
N ASN A 548 2.86 -2.89 4.68
CA ASN A 548 1.92 -1.77 4.79
C ASN A 548 2.44 -0.52 4.03
N LYS A 549 1.91 -0.31 2.82
CA LYS A 549 2.25 0.81 1.93
C LYS A 549 1.97 2.17 2.57
N LYS A 550 0.78 2.37 3.15
CA LYS A 550 0.39 3.65 3.78
C LYS A 550 1.36 4.04 4.90
N LEU A 551 1.75 3.07 5.73
CA LEU A 551 2.71 3.29 6.81
C LEU A 551 4.10 3.68 6.27
N ALA A 552 4.57 2.99 5.22
CA ALA A 552 5.85 3.28 4.57
C ALA A 552 5.88 4.70 3.96
N GLU A 553 4.79 5.12 3.31
CA GLU A 553 4.64 6.47 2.76
C GLU A 553 4.60 7.56 3.84
N ALA A 554 3.82 7.32 4.91
CA ALA A 554 3.73 8.23 6.05
C ALA A 554 5.10 8.41 6.73
N LEU A 555 5.87 7.32 6.89
CA LEU A 555 7.24 7.34 7.40
C LEU A 555 8.18 8.13 6.48
N THR A 556 8.15 7.87 5.19
CA THR A 556 9.00 8.53 4.19
C THR A 556 8.73 10.03 4.15
N THR A 557 7.45 10.42 4.19
CA THR A 557 7.00 11.81 4.25
C THR A 557 7.47 12.49 5.53
N SER A 558 7.24 11.86 6.69
CA SER A 558 7.63 12.42 7.99
C SER A 558 9.15 12.55 8.13
N ALA A 559 9.91 11.57 7.63
CA ALA A 559 11.37 11.63 7.61
C ALA A 559 11.88 12.78 6.74
N SER A 560 11.29 12.97 5.56
CA SER A 560 11.64 14.10 4.67
C SER A 560 11.27 15.45 5.30
N GLN A 561 10.17 15.50 6.06
CA GLN A 561 9.80 16.70 6.81
C GLN A 561 10.86 17.05 7.87
N VAL A 562 11.33 16.08 8.67
CA VAL A 562 12.43 16.31 9.64
C VAL A 562 13.70 16.82 8.96
N GLU A 563 14.09 16.21 7.84
CA GLU A 563 15.28 16.60 7.06
C GLU A 563 15.19 18.07 6.61
N SER A 564 14.02 18.48 6.11
CA SER A 564 13.80 19.86 5.65
C SER A 564 13.59 20.89 6.77
N LEU A 565 13.05 20.48 7.93
CA LEU A 565 12.74 21.35 9.06
C LEU A 565 13.96 21.62 9.96
N THR A 566 14.91 20.68 10.02
CA THR A 566 16.10 20.79 10.87
C THR A 566 16.90 22.08 10.62
N PRO A 567 17.24 22.47 9.37
CA PRO A 567 17.94 23.73 9.11
C PRO A 567 17.11 24.95 9.52
N GLN A 568 15.79 24.88 9.34
CA GLN A 568 14.91 26.00 9.63
C GLN A 568 14.81 26.28 11.14
N LEU A 569 14.77 25.22 11.95
CA LEU A 569 14.88 25.32 13.41
C LEU A 569 16.23 25.89 13.87
N ILE A 570 17.33 25.48 13.22
CA ILE A 570 18.68 25.99 13.52
C ILE A 570 18.75 27.51 13.26
N ASN A 571 18.23 27.95 12.10
CA ASN A 571 18.13 29.36 11.73
C ASN A 571 17.30 30.15 12.76
N ALA A 572 16.13 29.65 13.16
CA ALA A 572 15.32 30.28 14.18
C ALA A 572 16.02 30.38 15.54
N GLY A 573 16.79 29.35 15.93
CA GLY A 573 17.63 29.38 17.13
C GLY A 573 18.71 30.47 17.07
N ARG A 574 19.38 30.62 15.92
CA ARG A 574 20.39 31.67 15.70
C ARG A 574 19.79 33.08 15.74
N ILE A 575 18.60 33.26 15.16
CA ILE A 575 17.82 34.50 15.25
C ILE A 575 17.49 34.82 16.71
N ARG A 576 16.96 33.83 17.45
CA ARG A 576 16.59 33.99 18.86
C ARG A 576 17.79 34.29 19.78
N MET A 577 18.96 33.77 19.46
CA MET A 577 20.21 34.11 20.14
C MET A 577 20.67 35.55 19.87
N THR A 578 20.41 36.05 18.66
CA THR A 578 20.80 37.40 18.23
C THR A 578 19.85 38.46 18.79
N TYR A 579 18.56 38.14 18.93
CA TYR A 579 17.53 39.05 19.42
C TYR A 579 16.83 38.50 20.67
N PRO A 580 17.52 38.44 21.82
CA PRO A 580 17.02 37.69 22.96
C PRO A 580 15.79 38.27 23.65
N ASP A 581 15.57 39.58 23.54
CA ASP A 581 14.42 40.28 24.12
C ASP A 581 13.23 40.37 23.15
N SER A 582 13.38 39.89 21.92
CA SER A 582 12.32 39.97 20.91
C SER A 582 11.30 38.86 21.11
N LYS A 583 10.08 39.24 21.52
CA LYS A 583 8.95 38.31 21.60
C LYS A 583 8.65 37.62 20.27
N ALA A 584 8.85 38.32 19.15
CA ALA A 584 8.65 37.74 17.82
C ALA A 584 9.68 36.65 17.50
N ALA A 585 10.94 36.82 17.95
CA ALA A 585 11.97 35.81 17.78
C ALA A 585 11.69 34.58 18.66
N ASP A 586 11.20 34.81 19.88
CA ASP A 586 10.80 33.76 20.82
C ASP A 586 9.62 32.93 20.29
N GLU A 587 8.54 33.60 19.86
CA GLU A 587 7.37 32.98 19.24
C GLU A 587 7.74 32.16 17.99
N HIS A 588 8.58 32.72 17.11
CA HIS A 588 9.02 32.04 15.87
C HIS A 588 9.85 30.79 16.17
N PHE A 589 10.81 30.90 17.08
CA PHE A 589 11.64 29.78 17.52
C PHE A 589 10.79 28.68 18.16
N GLU A 590 9.89 29.03 19.07
CA GLU A 590 9.05 28.08 19.80
C GLU A 590 8.10 27.32 18.86
N ASN A 591 7.52 28.01 17.88
CA ASN A 591 6.68 27.38 16.85
C ASN A 591 7.44 26.30 16.07
N LEU A 592 8.66 26.61 15.58
CA LEU A 592 9.48 25.65 14.84
C LEU A 592 10.02 24.53 15.74
N ARG A 593 10.36 24.85 17.00
CA ARG A 593 10.81 23.88 18.01
C ARG A 593 9.72 22.85 18.29
N GLN A 594 8.49 23.30 18.50
CA GLN A 594 7.34 22.42 18.72
C GLN A 594 7.05 21.59 17.47
N GLN A 595 7.05 22.20 16.28
CA GLN A 595 6.81 21.49 15.02
C GLN A 595 7.84 20.38 14.78
N TYR A 596 9.12 20.63 15.11
CA TYR A 596 10.19 19.65 15.02
C TYR A 596 10.00 18.52 16.04
N ALA A 597 9.69 18.86 17.29
CA ALA A 597 9.43 17.88 18.35
C ALA A 597 8.28 16.94 17.96
N ASP A 598 7.15 17.49 17.52
CA ASP A 598 5.98 16.74 17.09
C ASP A 598 6.29 15.84 15.89
N THR A 599 7.08 16.33 14.94
CA THR A 599 7.46 15.55 13.75
C THR A 599 8.40 14.39 14.11
N ILE A 600 9.39 14.60 14.98
CA ILE A 600 10.26 13.52 15.48
C ILE A 600 9.47 12.50 16.29
N GLN A 601 8.53 12.94 17.13
CA GLN A 601 7.66 12.06 17.88
C GLN A 601 6.76 11.23 16.95
N ARG A 602 6.21 11.86 15.89
CA ARG A 602 5.46 11.15 14.85
C ARG A 602 6.33 10.11 14.13
N VAL A 603 7.55 10.47 13.73
CA VAL A 603 8.49 9.53 13.09
C VAL A 603 8.75 8.32 14.00
N ARG A 604 9.00 8.55 15.30
CA ARG A 604 9.18 7.47 16.28
C ARG A 604 7.95 6.59 16.40
N ALA A 605 6.77 7.17 16.57
CA ALA A 605 5.52 6.43 16.73
C ALA A 605 5.22 5.55 15.50
N LEU A 606 5.42 6.09 14.30
CA LEU A 606 5.28 5.33 13.05
C LEU A 606 6.34 4.23 12.92
N CYS A 607 7.56 4.45 13.41
CA CYS A 607 8.59 3.40 13.42
C CYS A 607 8.24 2.28 14.39
N ASP A 608 7.78 2.62 15.60
CA ASP A 608 7.35 1.66 16.61
C ASP A 608 6.15 0.84 16.10
N GLU A 609 5.17 1.49 15.44
CA GLU A 609 4.02 0.83 14.79
C GLU A 609 4.43 -0.10 13.63
N ALA A 610 5.50 0.24 12.90
CA ALA A 610 6.01 -0.57 11.80
C ALA A 610 6.80 -1.79 12.29
N THR A 611 7.21 -1.84 13.55
CA THR A 611 7.93 -2.99 14.12
C THR A 611 7.00 -3.97 14.80
N ASP A 612 7.32 -5.27 14.75
CA ASP A 612 6.60 -6.26 15.56
C ASP A 612 6.84 -5.99 17.05
N SER A 613 5.76 -5.86 17.82
CA SER A 613 5.81 -5.52 19.25
C SER A 613 6.57 -6.57 20.07
N GLY A 614 6.51 -7.85 19.70
CA GLY A 614 7.25 -8.92 20.36
C GLY A 614 8.76 -8.83 20.11
N ASP A 615 9.15 -8.63 18.86
CA ASP A 615 10.54 -8.41 18.44
C ASP A 615 11.10 -7.12 19.05
N PHE A 616 10.32 -6.03 19.06
CA PHE A 616 10.71 -4.75 19.67
C PHE A 616 11.04 -4.92 21.16
N ILE A 617 10.19 -5.63 21.91
CA ILE A 617 10.40 -5.85 23.35
C ILE A 617 11.60 -6.76 23.58
N ARG A 618 11.76 -7.83 22.79
CA ARG A 618 12.93 -8.71 22.86
C ARG A 618 14.23 -7.93 22.63
N THR A 619 14.29 -7.13 21.57
CA THR A 619 15.49 -6.34 21.26
C THR A 619 15.72 -5.22 22.27
N SER A 620 14.65 -4.63 22.83
CA SER A 620 14.76 -3.68 23.95
C SER A 620 15.36 -4.34 25.19
N GLU A 621 14.95 -5.57 25.52
CA GLU A 621 15.50 -6.36 26.61
C GLU A 621 17.01 -6.63 26.41
N GLU A 622 17.42 -7.04 25.22
CA GLU A 622 18.84 -7.27 24.85
C GLU A 622 19.66 -5.98 24.98
N GLN A 623 19.13 -4.83 24.55
CA GLN A 623 19.80 -3.54 24.70
C GLN A 623 19.88 -3.08 26.17
N MET A 624 18.85 -3.34 26.98
CA MET A 624 18.92 -3.08 28.42
C MET A 624 19.97 -3.95 29.12
N GLN A 625 20.13 -5.22 28.72
CA GLN A 625 21.20 -6.09 29.21
C GLN A 625 22.59 -5.56 28.82
N LYS A 626 22.75 -5.08 27.58
CA LYS A 626 23.99 -4.42 27.12
C LYS A 626 24.31 -3.17 27.94
N HIS A 627 23.33 -2.29 28.19
CA HIS A 627 23.54 -1.13 29.05
C HIS A 627 23.82 -1.52 30.50
N SER A 628 23.25 -2.62 31.00
CA SER A 628 23.56 -3.16 32.33
C SER A 628 25.03 -3.58 32.43
N PHE A 629 25.57 -4.22 31.39
CA PHE A 629 27.00 -4.54 31.30
C PHE A 629 27.87 -3.27 31.29
N LEU A 630 27.46 -2.24 30.54
CA LEU A 630 28.20 -0.95 30.51
C LEU A 630 28.14 -0.21 31.85
N CYS A 631 27.07 -0.37 32.64
CA CYS A 631 27.02 0.10 34.03
C CYS A 631 28.06 -0.63 34.90
N GLU A 632 28.17 -1.96 34.79
CA GLU A 632 29.20 -2.73 35.51
C GLU A 632 30.61 -2.30 35.10
N GLU A 633 30.85 -2.06 33.81
CA GLU A 633 32.13 -1.53 33.32
C GLU A 633 32.42 -0.13 33.88
N ALA A 634 31.40 0.72 33.99
CA ALA A 634 31.51 2.05 34.59
C ALA A 634 31.86 1.97 36.08
N ILE A 635 31.27 1.02 36.81
CA ILE A 635 31.59 0.74 38.22
C ILE A 635 33.05 0.27 38.34
N ALA A 636 33.44 -0.73 37.55
CA ALA A 636 34.78 -1.29 37.56
C ALA A 636 35.87 -0.24 37.21
N LYS A 637 35.56 0.71 36.34
CA LYS A 637 36.47 1.79 35.93
C LYS A 637 36.28 3.10 36.71
N SER A 638 35.43 3.12 37.74
CA SER A 638 35.11 4.32 38.54
C SER A 638 34.69 5.55 37.71
N HIS A 639 33.75 5.37 36.78
CA HIS A 639 33.17 6.44 35.95
C HIS A 639 31.68 6.71 36.29
N PRO A 640 31.37 7.55 37.31
CA PRO A 640 29.99 7.84 37.72
C PRO A 640 29.07 8.37 36.62
N GLN A 641 29.59 9.23 35.72
CA GLN A 641 28.78 9.80 34.64
C GLN A 641 28.28 8.71 33.68
N LYS A 642 29.15 7.75 33.32
CA LYS A 642 28.78 6.63 32.47
C LYS A 642 27.75 5.71 33.13
N MET A 643 27.79 5.57 34.46
CA MET A 643 26.76 4.84 35.21
C MET A 643 25.39 5.52 35.06
N VAL A 644 25.33 6.85 35.23
CA VAL A 644 24.11 7.64 35.08
C VAL A 644 23.56 7.56 33.65
N ASP A 645 24.43 7.73 32.64
CA ASP A 645 24.04 7.73 31.23
C ASP A 645 23.43 6.38 30.80
N ASN A 646 24.07 5.26 31.16
CA ASN A 646 23.59 3.92 30.85
C ASN A 646 22.30 3.57 31.61
N THR A 647 22.20 3.96 32.89
CA THR A 647 20.96 3.78 33.67
C THR A 647 19.80 4.56 33.05
N ALA A 648 20.05 5.80 32.60
CA ALA A 648 19.03 6.60 31.91
C ALA A 648 18.59 5.95 30.58
N ALA A 649 19.50 5.28 29.86
CA ALA A 649 19.14 4.50 28.68
C ALA A 649 18.23 3.30 29.02
N ILE A 650 18.55 2.54 30.08
CA ILE A 650 17.71 1.44 30.58
C ILE A 650 16.32 1.95 30.94
N ALA A 651 16.23 3.03 31.73
CA ALA A 651 14.95 3.60 32.14
C ALA A 651 14.11 4.08 30.94
N ARG A 652 14.75 4.69 29.93
CA ARG A 652 14.06 5.11 28.70
C ARG A 652 13.54 3.93 27.89
N LEU A 653 14.34 2.88 27.73
CA LEU A 653 13.92 1.65 27.06
C LEU A 653 12.75 0.99 27.82
N ALA A 654 12.81 0.90 29.15
CA ALA A 654 11.71 0.34 29.95
C ALA A 654 10.41 1.13 29.77
N ASN A 655 10.49 2.47 29.77
CA ASN A 655 9.33 3.33 29.50
C ASN A 655 8.80 3.18 28.06
N ARG A 656 9.66 2.93 27.06
CA ARG A 656 9.21 2.60 25.70
C ARG A 656 8.49 1.25 25.64
N VAL A 657 9.01 0.22 26.33
CA VAL A 657 8.35 -1.09 26.43
C VAL A 657 6.96 -0.93 27.07
N ILE A 658 6.84 -0.13 28.13
CA ILE A 658 5.55 0.21 28.75
C ILE A 658 4.62 0.89 27.74
N LEU A 659 5.12 1.85 26.95
CA LEU A 659 4.32 2.55 25.95
C LEU A 659 3.79 1.60 24.87
N VAL A 660 4.65 0.76 24.29
CA VAL A 660 4.26 -0.24 23.29
C VAL A 660 3.27 -1.24 23.88
N ALA A 661 3.49 -1.73 25.10
CA ALA A 661 2.57 -2.64 25.77
C ALA A 661 1.19 -2.02 26.02
N LYS A 662 1.14 -0.75 26.46
CA LYS A 662 -0.13 -0.01 26.62
C LYS A 662 -0.81 0.21 25.28
N GLN A 663 -0.07 0.52 24.22
CA GLN A 663 -0.63 0.65 22.87
C GLN A 663 -1.24 -0.67 22.37
N GLU A 664 -0.61 -1.82 22.64
CA GLU A 664 -1.18 -3.13 22.33
C GLU A 664 -2.45 -3.44 23.16
N SER A 665 -2.45 -3.07 24.44
CA SER A 665 -3.65 -3.15 25.29
C SER A 665 -4.78 -2.27 24.74
N ASP A 666 -4.50 -1.01 24.41
CA ASP A 666 -5.48 -0.04 23.88
C ASP A 666 -6.01 -0.45 22.49
N ASN A 667 -5.20 -1.16 21.71
CA ASN A 667 -5.57 -1.73 20.43
C ASN A 667 -6.50 -2.96 20.56
N SER A 668 -6.54 -3.61 21.72
CA SER A 668 -7.33 -4.82 21.95
C SER A 668 -8.70 -4.52 22.56
N GLU A 669 -9.66 -5.41 22.33
CA GLU A 669 -10.94 -5.51 23.02
C GLU A 669 -11.09 -6.85 23.78
N ASP A 670 -10.05 -7.70 23.77
CA ASP A 670 -10.00 -8.91 24.59
C ASP A 670 -9.65 -8.55 26.04
N THR A 671 -10.63 -8.66 26.93
CA THR A 671 -10.51 -8.32 28.35
C THR A 671 -9.43 -9.13 29.06
N ALA A 672 -9.23 -10.41 28.71
CA ALA A 672 -8.22 -11.25 29.36
C ALA A 672 -6.80 -10.84 28.93
N PHE A 673 -6.61 -10.50 27.65
CA PHE A 673 -5.35 -9.96 27.14
C PHE A 673 -5.04 -8.60 27.77
N ILE A 674 -6.01 -7.67 27.77
CA ILE A 674 -5.87 -6.32 28.34
C ILE A 674 -5.44 -6.39 29.81
N GLN A 675 -6.12 -7.21 30.62
CA GLN A 675 -5.79 -7.36 32.04
C GLN A 675 -4.38 -7.89 32.26
N ARG A 676 -4.00 -8.93 31.50
CA ARG A 676 -2.67 -9.57 31.61
C ARG A 676 -1.54 -8.62 31.23
N VAL A 677 -1.71 -7.89 30.12
CA VAL A 677 -0.72 -6.90 29.65
C VAL A 677 -0.61 -5.74 30.61
N ASN A 678 -1.73 -5.18 31.08
CA ASN A 678 -1.72 -4.06 32.03
C ASN A 678 -1.10 -4.46 33.36
N GLN A 679 -1.40 -5.65 33.90
CA GLN A 679 -0.78 -6.14 35.13
C GLN A 679 0.74 -6.25 35.00
N ALA A 680 1.25 -6.88 33.93
CA ALA A 680 2.69 -6.98 33.69
C ALA A 680 3.34 -5.59 33.51
N THR A 681 2.64 -4.69 32.83
CA THR A 681 3.10 -3.32 32.59
C THR A 681 3.17 -2.49 33.86
N ASP A 682 2.19 -2.60 34.76
CA ASP A 682 2.16 -1.90 36.04
C ASP A 682 3.29 -2.38 36.97
N ILE A 683 3.56 -3.69 36.99
CA ILE A 683 4.70 -4.27 37.70
C ILE A 683 6.02 -3.70 37.17
N LEU A 684 6.19 -3.66 35.85
CA LEU A 684 7.38 -3.05 35.22
C LEU A 684 7.50 -1.56 35.59
N GLN A 685 6.43 -0.79 35.47
CA GLN A 685 6.40 0.64 35.78
C GLN A 685 6.83 0.93 37.22
N ASN A 686 6.37 0.11 38.18
CA ASN A 686 6.73 0.25 39.59
C ASN A 686 8.20 -0.11 39.90
N SER A 687 8.86 -0.87 39.02
CA SER A 687 10.28 -1.24 39.19
C SER A 687 11.29 -0.23 38.61
N VAL A 688 10.85 0.71 37.76
CA VAL A 688 11.74 1.71 37.13
C VAL A 688 12.34 2.68 38.15
N ALA A 689 11.50 3.27 39.01
CA ALA A 689 11.95 4.31 39.94
C ALA A 689 12.94 3.79 41.00
N PRO A 690 12.71 2.63 41.65
CA PRO A 690 13.70 2.03 42.56
C PRO A 690 15.05 1.78 41.88
N MET A 691 15.06 1.19 40.67
CA MET A 691 16.29 0.93 39.92
C MET A 691 17.09 2.22 39.65
N VAL A 692 16.41 3.30 39.25
CA VAL A 692 17.06 4.61 39.02
C VAL A 692 17.57 5.22 40.33
N GLN A 693 16.85 5.07 41.44
CA GLN A 693 17.29 5.57 42.75
C GLN A 693 18.54 4.83 43.24
N ASP A 694 18.57 3.50 43.13
CA ASP A 694 19.74 2.70 43.52
C ASP A 694 20.95 3.04 42.66
N ALA A 695 20.75 3.20 41.34
CA ALA A 695 21.81 3.62 40.43
C ALA A 695 22.38 5.01 40.79
N LYS A 696 21.53 5.94 41.27
CA LYS A 696 21.98 7.25 41.75
C LYS A 696 22.85 7.11 43.00
N LEU A 697 22.51 6.21 43.93
CA LEU A 697 23.35 5.94 45.11
C LEU A 697 24.72 5.41 44.70
N VAL A 698 24.78 4.51 43.71
CA VAL A 698 26.03 4.04 43.11
C VAL A 698 26.80 5.20 42.46
N ALA A 699 26.13 6.10 41.73
CA ALA A 699 26.81 7.23 41.11
C ALA A 699 27.35 8.25 42.15
N ILE A 700 26.70 8.39 43.30
CA ILE A 700 27.18 9.25 44.41
C ILE A 700 28.44 8.65 45.04
N ASN A 701 28.46 7.34 45.27
CA ASN A 701 29.63 6.64 45.82
C ASN A 701 29.86 5.30 45.11
N ILE A 702 30.63 5.33 44.02
CA ILE A 702 30.81 4.18 43.12
C ILE A 702 31.58 3.02 43.74
N ASN A 703 32.24 3.25 44.87
CA ASN A 703 33.01 2.23 45.60
C ASN A 703 32.19 1.57 46.72
N ASP A 704 30.93 1.98 46.94
CA ASP A 704 30.05 1.37 47.94
C ASP A 704 29.47 0.05 47.41
N ASN A 705 30.02 -1.06 47.89
CA ASN A 705 29.58 -2.41 47.51
C ASN A 705 28.12 -2.70 47.88
N ASN A 706 27.58 -2.08 48.93
CA ASN A 706 26.18 -2.28 49.30
C ASN A 706 25.25 -1.59 48.29
N ALA A 707 25.53 -0.32 47.95
CA ALA A 707 24.77 0.40 46.93
C ALA A 707 24.81 -0.32 45.56
N VAL A 708 25.99 -0.83 45.18
CA VAL A 708 26.16 -1.62 43.95
C VAL A 708 25.33 -2.91 44.00
N SER A 709 25.31 -3.62 45.13
CA SER A 709 24.50 -4.83 45.30
C SER A 709 22.99 -4.56 45.21
N HIS A 710 22.52 -3.46 45.81
CA HIS A 710 21.11 -3.07 45.74
C HIS A 710 20.70 -2.74 44.30
N TRP A 711 21.52 -1.96 43.57
CA TRP A 711 21.26 -1.66 42.17
C TRP A 711 21.24 -2.93 41.28
N ARG A 712 22.15 -3.89 41.51
CA ARG A 712 22.15 -5.16 40.76
C ARG A 712 20.83 -5.92 40.93
N GLU A 713 20.28 -5.92 42.14
CA GLU A 713 19.01 -6.61 42.43
C GLU A 713 17.82 -5.90 41.79
N SER A 714 17.72 -4.58 41.93
CA SER A 714 16.64 -3.81 41.32
C SER A 714 16.72 -3.82 39.79
N ASN A 715 17.92 -3.81 39.21
CA ASN A 715 18.12 -3.96 37.76
C ASN A 715 17.76 -5.37 37.26
N ARG A 716 18.10 -6.44 37.99
CA ARG A 716 17.67 -7.81 37.65
C ARG A 716 16.15 -7.95 37.70
N THR A 717 15.52 -7.37 38.72
CA THR A 717 14.06 -7.35 38.87
C THR A 717 13.40 -6.63 37.69
N LEU A 718 13.91 -5.45 37.32
CA LEU A 718 13.44 -4.71 36.13
C LEU A 718 13.53 -5.55 34.86
N LEU A 719 14.69 -6.16 34.58
CA LEU A 719 14.88 -7.01 33.39
C LEU A 719 13.93 -8.21 33.38
N SER A 720 13.71 -8.84 34.54
CA SER A 720 12.73 -9.93 34.65
C SER A 720 11.32 -9.46 34.34
N ASN A 721 10.94 -8.25 34.79
CA ASN A 721 9.62 -7.69 34.53
C ASN A 721 9.43 -7.33 33.04
N VAL A 722 10.47 -6.85 32.36
CA VAL A 722 10.46 -6.67 30.90
C VAL A 722 10.18 -8.00 30.18
N GLY A 723 10.85 -9.08 30.60
CA GLY A 723 10.60 -10.42 30.09
C GLY A 723 9.17 -10.93 30.35
N GLN A 724 8.53 -10.53 31.46
CA GLN A 724 7.12 -10.85 31.73
C GLN A 724 6.17 -10.08 30.80
N VAL A 725 6.43 -8.80 30.53
CA VAL A 725 5.67 -8.02 29.54
C VAL A 725 5.75 -8.68 28.16
N ARG A 726 6.95 -9.14 27.75
CA ARG A 726 7.14 -9.89 26.50
C ARG A 726 6.25 -11.14 26.44
N LYS A 727 6.20 -11.93 27.51
CA LYS A 727 5.35 -13.13 27.62
C LYS A 727 3.86 -12.80 27.64
N ALA A 728 3.48 -11.65 28.19
CA ALA A 728 2.08 -11.23 28.21
C ALA A 728 1.55 -10.89 26.81
N ILE A 729 2.40 -10.30 25.96
CA ILE A 729 2.07 -9.87 24.59
C ILE A 729 2.18 -11.02 23.59
N VAL A 730 3.28 -11.78 23.63
CA VAL A 730 3.49 -12.92 22.74
C VAL A 730 2.68 -14.09 23.25
N LEU A 731 1.53 -14.35 22.61
CA LEU A 731 0.80 -15.59 22.79
C LEU A 731 1.68 -16.73 22.25
N GLN A 732 2.32 -17.49 23.15
CA GLN A 732 2.71 -18.84 22.77
C GLN A 732 1.39 -19.57 22.49
N PRO A 733 1.21 -20.19 21.30
CA PRO A 733 0.14 -21.14 21.15
C PRO A 733 0.32 -22.14 22.28
N ASP A 734 -0.71 -22.37 23.09
CA ASP A 734 -0.74 -23.58 23.88
C ASP A 734 -0.46 -24.70 22.87
N VAL A 735 0.67 -25.39 23.06
CA VAL A 735 0.88 -26.66 22.40
C VAL A 735 -0.30 -27.48 22.88
N ILE A 736 -1.34 -27.59 22.03
CA ILE A 736 -2.40 -28.57 22.22
C ILE A 736 -1.62 -29.88 22.24
N SER A 737 -1.38 -30.37 23.45
CA SER A 737 -0.80 -31.69 23.63
C SER A 737 -1.72 -32.60 22.84
N PRO A 738 -1.17 -33.45 21.94
CA PRO A 738 -2.01 -34.36 21.18
C PRO A 738 -2.94 -35.07 22.19
N PRO A 739 -4.25 -35.13 21.91
CA PRO A 739 -5.22 -35.57 22.90
C PRO A 739 -4.76 -36.92 23.45
N GLU A 740 -4.56 -36.97 24.77
CA GLU A 740 -4.24 -38.21 25.46
C GLU A 740 -5.37 -39.19 25.15
N VAL A 741 -5.05 -40.24 24.40
CA VAL A 741 -5.99 -41.32 24.01
C VAL A 741 -6.54 -42.07 25.25
N SER A 742 -6.06 -41.72 26.45
CA SER A 742 -6.43 -42.28 27.73
C SER A 742 -7.73 -41.73 28.34
N GLN A 743 -8.42 -40.78 27.70
CA GLN A 743 -9.66 -40.18 28.24
C GLN A 743 -10.95 -40.60 27.50
N LEU A 744 -10.98 -41.81 26.91
CA LEU A 744 -12.22 -42.50 26.56
C LEU A 744 -12.50 -43.62 27.56
N HIS A 745 -12.94 -43.26 28.77
CA HIS A 745 -13.63 -44.20 29.66
C HIS A 745 -15.05 -43.70 29.89
N LEU A 746 -15.99 -44.33 29.18
CA LEU A 746 -17.42 -44.24 29.45
C LEU A 746 -17.66 -44.79 30.86
N ASN A 747 -18.16 -43.96 31.78
CA ASN A 747 -18.71 -44.43 33.04
C ASN A 747 -20.09 -45.03 32.78
N ASP A 748 -20.23 -46.32 33.05
CA ASP A 748 -21.48 -46.89 33.55
C ASP A 748 -21.16 -47.66 34.83
N ASP A 749 -21.67 -47.14 35.95
CA ASP A 749 -21.53 -47.70 37.28
C ASP A 749 -22.24 -49.07 37.38
N LYS A 750 -21.54 -50.08 37.90
CA LYS A 750 -22.03 -50.93 39.01
C LYS A 750 -20.98 -51.95 39.51
N HIS A 751 -20.83 -51.96 40.83
CA HIS A 751 -20.21 -52.97 41.71
C HIS A 751 -18.68 -52.99 41.91
N LEU A 752 -18.25 -52.41 43.04
CA LEU A 752 -17.12 -52.87 43.88
C LEU A 752 -17.48 -54.22 44.55
N PRO A 753 -16.53 -55.08 44.99
CA PRO A 753 -15.33 -54.67 45.76
C PRO A 753 -14.02 -55.50 45.62
N ASN A 754 -12.95 -54.92 46.20
CA ASN A 754 -11.93 -55.55 47.07
C ASN A 754 -10.49 -55.80 46.56
N ARG A 755 -9.56 -55.21 47.32
CA ARG A 755 -8.22 -55.69 47.76
C ARG A 755 -7.05 -55.88 46.77
N GLN A 756 -6.26 -54.81 46.68
CA GLN A 756 -4.86 -54.68 47.14
C GLN A 756 -3.99 -55.94 47.41
N TYR A 757 -2.81 -55.90 46.76
CA TYR A 757 -1.44 -56.23 47.22
C TYR A 757 -0.74 -57.51 46.74
N ASN A 758 0.40 -57.23 46.08
CA ASN A 758 1.73 -57.84 46.20
C ASN A 758 1.90 -59.31 45.82
N TYR A 759 2.84 -59.58 44.91
CA TYR A 759 4.24 -59.86 45.25
C TYR A 759 4.93 -60.41 43.99
N PHE A 760 5.87 -59.67 43.40
CA PHE A 760 7.16 -60.16 42.87
C PHE A 760 7.85 -59.01 42.12
N ILE A 761 8.47 -58.13 42.92
CA ILE A 761 9.82 -57.71 42.58
C ILE A 761 10.64 -59.00 42.60
N ASP A 762 11.09 -59.46 41.44
CA ASP A 762 12.51 -59.71 41.28
C ASP A 762 12.88 -59.90 39.81
N LYS A 763 13.87 -59.11 39.38
CA LYS A 763 14.62 -59.19 38.10
C LYS A 763 13.76 -58.82 36.87
N VAL A 764 13.85 -57.62 36.30
CA VAL A 764 15.06 -56.93 35.81
C VAL A 764 14.74 -55.45 35.54
N GLY A 765 15.56 -54.57 36.13
CA GLY A 765 15.98 -53.21 35.72
C GLY A 765 15.03 -52.26 34.98
N GLU A 766 14.74 -51.12 35.63
CA GLU A 766 14.10 -49.92 35.08
C GLU A 766 15.18 -48.83 34.70
N PRO A 767 14.86 -47.60 34.22
CA PRO A 767 14.98 -47.15 32.83
C PRO A 767 15.88 -45.89 32.63
N LEU A 768 16.23 -45.58 31.38
CA LEU A 768 16.77 -44.27 30.91
C LEU A 768 16.14 -44.03 29.53
N ARG A 769 15.18 -43.11 29.29
CA ARG A 769 15.21 -41.62 29.36
C ARG A 769 16.52 -41.04 28.80
N ASN A 770 16.39 -40.27 27.71
CA ASN A 770 17.41 -39.56 26.88
C ASN A 770 17.86 -40.41 25.68
N GLN A 771 17.59 -40.11 24.40
CA GLN A 771 17.82 -38.89 23.58
C GLN A 771 17.36 -39.20 22.10
N PRO A 772 17.44 -38.28 21.09
CA PRO A 772 16.79 -36.98 20.92
C PRO A 772 16.11 -36.78 19.52
N SER A 773 15.23 -35.79 19.39
CA SER A 773 14.70 -35.28 18.10
C SER A 773 15.77 -34.49 17.32
N PRO A 774 15.82 -34.55 15.98
CA PRO A 774 16.87 -33.89 15.21
C PRO A 774 16.54 -32.41 15.00
N SER A 775 16.91 -31.57 15.97
CA SER A 775 16.98 -30.12 15.83
C SER A 775 17.94 -29.57 16.89
N ASN A 776 19.25 -29.60 16.58
CA ASN A 776 20.31 -28.67 17.03
C ASN A 776 21.67 -29.33 16.90
N LEU A 777 22.44 -28.99 15.86
CA LEU A 777 23.90 -29.09 15.90
C LEU A 777 24.50 -27.79 15.40
N CYS A 778 25.09 -27.08 16.35
CA CYS A 778 25.97 -25.94 16.18
C CYS A 778 27.32 -26.43 15.62
N VAL A 779 27.91 -25.64 14.72
CA VAL A 779 29.20 -25.88 14.08
C VAL A 779 30.32 -25.43 15.02
N ILE A 780 31.29 -26.31 15.30
CA ILE A 780 32.66 -25.94 15.71
C ILE A 780 33.63 -26.82 14.91
N SER A 781 34.50 -26.18 14.11
CA SER A 781 35.61 -26.81 13.38
C SER A 781 36.84 -27.00 14.27
N PRO A 782 37.76 -27.95 13.96
CA PRO A 782 39.03 -27.51 13.35
C PRO A 782 39.75 -28.51 12.38
N SER A 783 40.35 -27.92 11.34
CA SER A 783 41.71 -28.12 10.76
C SER A 783 42.23 -29.45 10.16
N LEU A 784 42.66 -29.31 8.88
CA LEU A 784 43.94 -29.70 8.22
C LEU A 784 44.15 -31.05 7.47
N ASN A 785 44.32 -30.90 6.13
CA ASN A 785 45.34 -31.46 5.18
C ASN A 785 45.55 -33.00 5.07
N THR A 786 45.78 -33.66 3.92
CA THR A 786 46.21 -33.29 2.56
C THR A 786 46.18 -34.52 1.62
N ASN A 787 46.07 -34.26 0.30
CA ASN A 787 46.66 -34.97 -0.86
C ASN A 787 45.87 -36.02 -1.70
N LYS A 788 45.53 -35.55 -2.92
CA LYS A 788 45.68 -36.14 -4.28
C LYS A 788 44.94 -37.45 -4.63
N SER A 789 44.47 -37.74 -5.85
CA SER A 789 44.09 -37.04 -7.10
C SER A 789 43.71 -38.15 -8.10
N GLN A 790 42.59 -38.06 -8.84
CA GLN A 790 42.50 -38.35 -10.30
C GLN A 790 41.05 -38.33 -10.84
N HIS A 791 40.93 -37.79 -12.05
CA HIS A 791 39.75 -37.53 -12.87
C HIS A 791 39.01 -38.78 -13.38
N ARG A 792 37.66 -38.76 -13.47
CA ARG A 792 36.90 -38.52 -14.72
C ARG A 792 35.36 -38.51 -14.53
N SER A 793 34.74 -37.71 -15.39
CA SER A 793 33.31 -37.38 -15.60
C SER A 793 32.43 -38.57 -16.01
N ILE A 794 31.14 -38.55 -15.61
CA ILE A 794 29.90 -38.62 -16.42
C ILE A 794 28.69 -38.34 -15.49
N SER A 795 27.74 -37.49 -15.91
CA SER A 795 26.37 -37.31 -15.34
C SER A 795 25.34 -37.77 -16.40
N PRO A 796 24.00 -37.86 -16.19
CA PRO A 796 23.16 -37.67 -14.98
C PRO A 796 22.03 -38.74 -14.78
N LEU A 797 21.39 -38.85 -13.60
CA LEU A 797 19.95 -39.16 -13.38
C LEU A 797 19.63 -39.34 -11.86
N PRO A 798 18.59 -38.69 -11.29
CA PRO A 798 18.14 -38.89 -9.90
C PRO A 798 17.33 -40.19 -9.68
N LYS A 799 17.39 -40.69 -8.45
CA LYS A 799 17.06 -42.05 -7.98
C LYS A 799 15.60 -42.52 -8.05
N TRP A 800 14.65 -41.77 -8.62
CA TRP A 800 13.26 -42.24 -8.74
C TRP A 800 13.01 -43.14 -9.97
N ALA A 801 14.00 -43.31 -10.85
CA ALA A 801 13.92 -44.15 -12.06
C ALA A 801 14.54 -45.56 -11.90
N ARG A 802 14.52 -46.15 -10.71
CA ARG A 802 14.81 -47.59 -10.52
C ARG A 802 13.72 -48.22 -9.66
N GLU A 803 12.80 -48.93 -10.31
CA GLU A 803 11.97 -49.95 -9.68
C GLU A 803 12.86 -51.06 -9.11
N GLY A 804 12.50 -51.56 -7.92
CA GLY A 804 13.09 -52.76 -7.31
C GLY A 804 13.26 -52.65 -5.79
N ASP A 805 12.33 -53.29 -5.08
CA ASP A 805 12.46 -53.86 -3.73
C ASP A 805 12.19 -52.97 -2.51
N ASN A 806 10.89 -52.82 -2.24
CA ASN A 806 10.33 -52.74 -0.90
C ASN A 806 10.31 -54.15 -0.28
N PRO A 807 10.81 -54.34 0.96
CA PRO A 807 10.03 -55.15 1.88
C PRO A 807 10.07 -54.60 3.32
N ASP A 808 8.92 -54.18 3.83
CA ASP A 808 8.49 -54.48 5.19
C ASP A 808 6.95 -54.53 5.22
N LEU A 809 6.43 -55.68 4.78
CA LEU A 809 5.15 -56.24 5.22
C LEU A 809 5.47 -57.56 5.91
N LEU A 810 5.21 -57.64 7.21
CA LEU A 810 4.97 -58.89 7.91
C LEU A 810 3.69 -58.75 8.74
N TYR A 811 2.57 -58.97 8.04
CA TYR A 811 1.47 -59.78 8.57
C TYR A 811 1.40 -61.04 7.68
N GLN A 812 1.92 -62.13 8.24
CA GLN A 812 1.85 -63.54 7.83
C GLN A 812 0.37 -63.99 7.62
N GLU A 813 -0.05 -65.02 6.87
CA GLU A 813 0.59 -66.21 6.29
C GLU A 813 -0.42 -66.96 5.39
N LEU A 814 0.08 -67.89 4.56
CA LEU A 814 -0.61 -69.03 3.89
C LEU A 814 -1.38 -68.78 2.59
N ALA A 815 -0.66 -68.79 1.47
CA ALA A 815 -1.02 -69.65 0.33
C ALA A 815 0.23 -69.94 -0.52
N SER A 816 0.76 -71.13 -0.37
CA SER A 816 1.91 -71.66 -1.11
C SER A 816 1.49 -72.19 -2.49
N ASP A 817 2.13 -71.65 -3.52
CA ASP A 817 2.92 -72.36 -4.54
C ASP A 817 2.28 -73.33 -5.58
N ILE A 818 2.78 -73.13 -6.82
CA ILE A 818 3.09 -74.11 -7.90
C ILE A 818 2.13 -74.25 -9.11
N GLU A 819 2.57 -73.60 -10.21
CA GLU A 819 2.87 -74.10 -11.57
C GLU A 819 1.82 -74.54 -12.63
N LEU A 820 2.11 -74.01 -13.85
CA LEU A 820 2.13 -74.60 -15.21
C LEU A 820 0.85 -74.86 -16.07
N GLU A 821 0.81 -74.12 -17.18
CA GLU A 821 0.68 -74.55 -18.59
C GLU A 821 -0.37 -75.60 -19.08
N LYS A 822 -1.24 -75.15 -20.02
CA LYS A 822 -1.64 -75.75 -21.34
C LYS A 822 -3.16 -75.84 -21.65
N SER A 823 -3.53 -75.15 -22.74
CA SER A 823 -4.15 -75.67 -23.99
C SER A 823 -5.53 -76.40 -23.99
N VAL A 824 -6.45 -75.86 -24.82
CA VAL A 824 -7.41 -76.53 -25.74
C VAL A 824 -8.80 -77.00 -25.25
N HIS A 825 -9.83 -76.42 -25.91
CA HIS A 825 -11.15 -76.93 -26.32
C HIS A 825 -12.22 -77.39 -25.30
N GLY A 826 -13.39 -76.74 -25.39
CA GLY A 826 -14.66 -77.38 -25.75
C GLY A 826 -15.55 -77.98 -24.66
N GLY A 827 -16.77 -77.42 -24.54
CA GLY A 827 -18.02 -78.17 -24.35
C GLY A 827 -18.42 -78.62 -22.94
N ASP A 828 -19.62 -78.17 -22.53
CA ASP A 828 -20.63 -78.76 -21.63
C ASP A 828 -20.27 -80.01 -20.80
N TYR A 829 -20.53 -79.99 -19.49
CA TYR A 829 -21.54 -80.80 -18.77
C TYR A 829 -21.36 -80.68 -17.24
N TYR A 830 -22.45 -80.99 -16.54
CA TYR A 830 -22.86 -80.60 -15.19
C TYR A 830 -22.48 -81.64 -14.09
N TYR A 831 -22.41 -81.16 -12.83
CA TYR A 831 -22.42 -81.83 -11.50
C TYR A 831 -21.09 -82.22 -10.78
N ASP A 832 -20.65 -81.29 -9.91
CA ASP A 832 -20.68 -81.32 -8.43
C ASP A 832 -20.09 -82.51 -7.62
N TYR A 833 -19.16 -82.19 -6.70
CA TYR A 833 -18.98 -82.87 -5.40
C TYR A 833 -18.22 -81.98 -4.38
N ASP A 834 -18.98 -81.62 -3.35
CA ASP A 834 -18.72 -80.99 -2.03
C ASP A 834 -17.39 -81.24 -1.29
N ASN A 835 -16.92 -80.16 -0.63
CA ASN A 835 -16.58 -80.04 0.81
C ASN A 835 -15.96 -78.63 1.06
N ASP A 836 -16.20 -77.84 2.10
CA ASP A 836 -17.22 -77.75 3.14
C ASP A 836 -16.88 -76.45 3.93
N GLU A 837 -17.75 -75.42 3.96
CA GLU A 837 -18.03 -74.48 5.08
C GLU A 837 -18.74 -73.21 4.58
N VAL A 838 -20.08 -73.19 4.65
CA VAL A 838 -20.92 -71.99 4.44
C VAL A 838 -21.61 -71.62 5.75
N VAL A 839 -21.36 -70.39 6.19
CA VAL A 839 -21.96 -69.67 7.33
C VAL A 839 -23.49 -69.49 7.11
N PRO A 840 -24.35 -69.55 8.14
CA PRO A 840 -25.81 -69.62 7.97
C PRO A 840 -26.43 -68.34 7.37
N PRO A 841 -27.51 -68.44 6.57
CA PRO A 841 -28.17 -67.29 5.97
C PRO A 841 -28.97 -66.47 7.00
N ARG A 842 -28.94 -65.14 6.86
CA ARG A 842 -29.75 -64.19 7.65
C ARG A 842 -31.25 -64.35 7.37
N PRO A 843 -32.12 -64.09 8.36
CA PRO A 843 -33.57 -64.07 8.18
C PRO A 843 -34.03 -62.89 7.29
N PRO A 844 -35.15 -63.00 6.56
CA PRO A 844 -35.61 -61.97 5.64
C PRO A 844 -36.21 -60.76 6.39
N LEU A 845 -35.82 -59.55 5.97
CA LEU A 845 -36.42 -58.28 6.37
C LEU A 845 -37.68 -57.97 5.53
N PRO A 846 -38.69 -57.29 6.09
CA PRO A 846 -39.92 -56.94 5.37
C PRO A 846 -39.70 -55.72 4.46
N GLY A 847 -39.76 -55.94 3.14
CA GLY A 847 -40.08 -54.92 2.14
C GLY A 847 -38.98 -53.93 1.74
N GLY A 848 -38.36 -54.14 0.57
CA GLY A 848 -37.67 -53.11 -0.21
C GLY A 848 -36.23 -53.45 -0.58
N ASP A 849 -36.02 -54.13 -1.71
CA ASP A 849 -34.72 -54.52 -2.28
C ASP A 849 -33.96 -53.36 -2.96
N ILE A 850 -33.89 -52.17 -2.35
CA ILE A 850 -33.06 -51.09 -2.89
C ILE A 850 -32.39 -50.32 -1.73
N PRO A 851 -31.04 -50.25 -1.66
CA PRO A 851 -30.39 -49.29 -0.78
C PRO A 851 -30.88 -47.88 -1.13
N PRO A 852 -31.05 -46.97 -0.17
CA PRO A 852 -31.49 -45.61 -0.47
C PRO A 852 -30.61 -45.04 -1.59
N PRO A 853 -31.20 -44.37 -2.62
CA PRO A 853 -30.41 -43.79 -3.69
C PRO A 853 -29.33 -42.93 -3.07
N ARG A 854 -28.08 -43.15 -3.47
CA ARG A 854 -26.96 -42.32 -3.02
C ARG A 854 -27.38 -40.87 -3.31
N PRO A 855 -27.47 -39.98 -2.29
CA PRO A 855 -27.66 -38.57 -2.59
C PRO A 855 -26.55 -38.15 -3.56
N PRO A 856 -26.78 -37.14 -4.42
CA PRO A 856 -25.70 -36.62 -5.25
C PRO A 856 -24.46 -36.43 -4.35
N PRO A 857 -23.27 -36.89 -4.77
CA PRO A 857 -22.07 -36.70 -3.98
C PRO A 857 -22.00 -35.23 -3.54
N PRO A 858 -21.57 -34.93 -2.30
CA PRO A 858 -21.32 -33.54 -1.92
C PRO A 858 -20.44 -32.93 -3.02
N GLU A 859 -20.78 -31.74 -3.51
CA GLU A 859 -20.05 -31.06 -4.60
C GLU A 859 -18.56 -31.18 -4.32
N THR A 860 -17.89 -32.11 -5.02
CA THR A 860 -16.47 -32.02 -5.21
C THR A 860 -16.31 -30.73 -5.99
N ASP A 861 -15.49 -29.83 -5.47
CA ASP A 861 -15.16 -28.57 -6.11
C ASP A 861 -14.31 -28.93 -7.34
N ASP A 862 -14.97 -29.48 -8.34
CA ASP A 862 -14.41 -29.95 -9.60
C ASP A 862 -13.68 -28.75 -10.19
N GLU A 863 -12.41 -28.94 -10.55
CA GLU A 863 -11.58 -27.86 -11.08
C GLU A 863 -12.33 -27.21 -12.25
N ASP A 864 -12.70 -25.93 -12.10
CA ASP A 864 -13.38 -25.19 -13.16
C ASP A 864 -12.46 -25.23 -14.41
N GLU A 865 -12.84 -25.98 -15.44
CA GLU A 865 -12.06 -26.19 -16.68
C GLU A 865 -11.54 -24.86 -17.27
N MET A 866 -12.27 -23.76 -17.02
CA MET A 866 -11.92 -22.39 -17.42
C MET A 866 -10.56 -21.89 -16.88
N PHE A 867 -10.12 -22.35 -15.70
CA PHE A 867 -8.86 -21.92 -15.08
C PHE A 867 -7.71 -22.91 -15.25
N MET A 868 -7.90 -23.97 -16.05
CA MET A 868 -6.86 -24.97 -16.34
C MET A 868 -5.75 -24.43 -17.25
N HIS A 869 -6.05 -23.40 -18.05
CA HIS A 869 -5.12 -22.81 -19.00
C HIS A 869 -4.73 -21.40 -18.55
N ALA A 870 -3.46 -21.04 -18.78
CA ALA A 870 -3.00 -19.69 -18.50
C ALA A 870 -3.76 -18.66 -19.36
N PRO A 871 -4.23 -17.54 -18.77
CA PRO A 871 -4.87 -16.47 -19.53
C PRO A 871 -3.95 -15.91 -20.63
N GLN A 872 -4.51 -15.61 -21.80
CA GLN A 872 -3.76 -14.97 -22.87
C GLN A 872 -3.55 -13.47 -22.57
N PRO A 873 -2.46 -12.82 -23.07
CA PRO A 873 -2.19 -11.40 -22.81
C PRO A 873 -3.30 -10.43 -23.25
N ASN A 874 -4.11 -10.82 -24.24
CA ASN A 874 -5.25 -10.07 -24.75
C ASN A 874 -6.54 -10.25 -23.91
N GLN A 875 -6.47 -10.94 -22.76
CA GLN A 875 -7.62 -11.19 -21.86
C GLN A 875 -7.38 -10.64 -20.45
N PRO A 876 -7.32 -9.30 -20.28
CA PRO A 876 -7.00 -8.70 -18.97
C PRO A 876 -8.05 -8.97 -17.88
N ILE A 877 -9.34 -9.08 -18.23
CA ILE A 877 -10.41 -9.45 -17.28
C ILE A 877 -10.22 -10.90 -16.80
N MET A 878 -9.90 -11.83 -17.71
CA MET A 878 -9.60 -13.21 -17.34
C MET A 878 -8.36 -13.30 -16.46
N MET A 879 -7.34 -12.46 -16.70
CA MET A 879 -6.15 -12.40 -15.85
C MET A 879 -6.49 -11.96 -14.42
N ALA A 880 -7.36 -10.96 -14.26
CA ALA A 880 -7.86 -10.54 -12.94
C ALA A 880 -8.66 -11.65 -12.25
N ALA A 881 -9.56 -12.31 -12.98
CA ALA A 881 -10.35 -13.45 -12.48
C ALA A 881 -9.46 -14.60 -12.00
N HIS A 882 -8.48 -14.99 -12.83
CA HIS A 882 -7.50 -16.03 -12.52
C HIS A 882 -6.63 -15.64 -11.31
N GLY A 883 -6.24 -14.37 -11.18
CA GLY A 883 -5.51 -13.86 -10.02
C GLY A 883 -6.29 -14.00 -8.70
N LEU A 884 -7.59 -13.68 -8.70
CA LEU A 884 -8.45 -13.93 -7.54
C LEU A 884 -8.61 -15.44 -7.28
N HIS A 885 -8.85 -16.23 -8.33
CA HIS A 885 -9.01 -17.69 -8.23
C HIS A 885 -7.78 -18.34 -7.57
N GLN A 886 -6.56 -17.94 -7.95
CA GLN A 886 -5.32 -18.44 -7.35
C GLN A 886 -5.21 -18.15 -5.84
N GLU A 887 -5.72 -17.01 -5.38
CA GLU A 887 -5.71 -16.66 -3.96
C GLU A 887 -6.77 -17.45 -3.18
N VAL A 888 -7.95 -17.68 -3.75
CA VAL A 888 -9.04 -18.38 -3.03
C VAL A 888 -8.92 -19.89 -3.10
N ARG A 889 -8.31 -20.45 -4.15
CA ARG A 889 -8.14 -21.91 -4.32
C ARG A 889 -7.22 -22.55 -3.29
N GLN A 890 -6.38 -21.76 -2.60
CA GLN A 890 -5.53 -22.28 -1.54
C GLN A 890 -6.33 -22.62 -0.27
N TRP A 891 -7.59 -22.18 -0.19
CA TRP A 891 -8.49 -22.33 0.96
C TRP A 891 -9.63 -23.30 0.66
N SER A 892 -10.04 -24.06 1.68
CA SER A 892 -11.30 -24.80 1.64
C SER A 892 -12.48 -23.83 1.73
N SER A 893 -13.48 -24.01 0.87
CA SER A 893 -14.77 -23.30 0.94
C SER A 893 -15.73 -23.89 1.98
N LYS A 894 -15.43 -25.09 2.49
CA LYS A 894 -16.24 -25.76 3.52
C LYS A 894 -16.22 -24.93 4.80
N ASP A 895 -17.40 -24.53 5.27
CA ASP A 895 -17.59 -23.65 6.44
C ASP A 895 -16.88 -22.28 6.30
N ASN A 896 -16.73 -21.78 5.07
CA ASN A 896 -16.16 -20.45 4.80
C ASN A 896 -16.87 -19.75 3.63
N GLU A 897 -17.94 -19.02 3.97
CA GLU A 897 -18.79 -18.31 2.99
C GLU A 897 -18.05 -17.19 2.25
N ILE A 898 -17.02 -16.58 2.86
CA ILE A 898 -16.19 -15.56 2.20
C ILE A 898 -15.44 -16.18 1.02
N ILE A 899 -14.81 -17.35 1.24
CA ILE A 899 -14.09 -18.07 0.19
C ILE A 899 -15.07 -18.57 -0.88
N ALA A 900 -16.23 -19.08 -0.49
CA ALA A 900 -17.26 -19.51 -1.45
C ALA A 900 -17.74 -18.36 -2.35
N ALA A 901 -18.06 -17.20 -1.76
CA ALA A 901 -18.48 -16.02 -2.50
C ALA A 901 -17.37 -15.50 -3.42
N ALA A 902 -16.12 -15.44 -2.94
CA ALA A 902 -14.98 -14.99 -3.74
C ALA A 902 -14.64 -15.95 -4.89
N LYS A 903 -14.78 -17.27 -4.70
CA LYS A 903 -14.68 -18.27 -5.79
C LYS A 903 -15.75 -18.03 -6.85
N LYS A 904 -17.01 -17.87 -6.44
CA LYS A 904 -18.13 -17.55 -7.35
C LYS A 904 -17.86 -16.27 -8.14
N MET A 905 -17.30 -15.23 -7.50
CA MET A 905 -16.91 -13.99 -8.19
C MET A 905 -15.84 -14.23 -9.24
N ALA A 906 -14.80 -15.03 -8.96
CA ALA A 906 -13.76 -15.34 -9.94
C ALA A 906 -14.34 -16.04 -11.18
N ILE A 907 -15.20 -17.05 -10.98
CA ILE A 907 -15.90 -17.78 -12.05
C ILE A 907 -16.75 -16.83 -12.90
N LEU A 908 -17.58 -16.00 -12.26
CA LEU A 908 -18.42 -15.03 -12.96
C LEU A 908 -17.58 -13.99 -13.72
N MET A 909 -16.45 -13.55 -13.15
CA MET A 909 -15.54 -12.62 -13.82
C MET A 909 -14.85 -13.25 -15.03
N GLY A 910 -14.49 -14.53 -14.95
CA GLY A 910 -14.01 -15.30 -16.11
C GLY A 910 -15.06 -15.36 -17.22
N ARG A 911 -16.33 -15.61 -16.87
CA ARG A 911 -17.45 -15.55 -17.83
C ARG A 911 -17.65 -14.15 -18.41
N LEU A 912 -17.53 -13.10 -17.60
CA LEU A 912 -17.61 -11.71 -18.06
C LEU A 912 -16.55 -11.42 -19.13
N SER A 913 -15.33 -11.96 -18.98
CA SER A 913 -14.25 -11.79 -19.97
C SER A 913 -14.61 -12.31 -21.37
N GLY A 914 -15.38 -13.40 -21.47
CA GLY A 914 -15.89 -13.90 -22.75
C GLY A 914 -17.00 -13.00 -23.31
N LEU A 915 -17.97 -12.65 -22.46
CA LEU A 915 -19.15 -11.86 -22.85
C LEU A 915 -18.79 -10.47 -23.38
N VAL A 916 -17.77 -9.81 -22.80
CA VAL A 916 -17.29 -8.49 -23.26
C VAL A 916 -16.72 -8.55 -24.69
N ARG A 917 -16.18 -9.70 -25.09
CA ARG A 917 -15.63 -9.96 -26.44
C ARG A 917 -16.68 -10.49 -27.41
N GLY A 918 -17.94 -10.64 -26.98
CA GLY A 918 -19.01 -11.25 -27.78
C GLY A 918 -18.93 -12.77 -27.86
N GLU A 919 -18.08 -13.42 -27.04
CA GLU A 919 -17.91 -14.86 -27.00
C GLU A 919 -18.87 -15.47 -25.95
N GLY A 920 -19.73 -16.40 -26.34
CA GLY A 920 -20.50 -17.23 -25.39
C GLY A 920 -21.72 -16.59 -24.71
N GLY A 921 -22.29 -15.51 -25.29
CA GLY A 921 -23.58 -14.95 -24.83
C GLY A 921 -23.95 -13.62 -25.50
N ASN A 922 -25.11 -13.07 -25.14
CA ASN A 922 -25.67 -11.85 -25.73
C ASN A 922 -25.66 -10.64 -24.76
N LYS A 923 -26.23 -9.49 -25.14
CA LYS A 923 -26.15 -8.26 -24.31
C LYS A 923 -26.87 -8.44 -22.98
N ARG A 924 -27.93 -9.26 -22.94
CA ARG A 924 -28.67 -9.62 -21.73
C ARG A 924 -27.79 -10.44 -20.79
N ASP A 925 -27.03 -11.40 -21.31
CA ASP A 925 -26.11 -12.23 -20.52
C ASP A 925 -24.99 -11.38 -19.90
N LEU A 926 -24.46 -10.39 -20.63
CA LEU A 926 -23.47 -9.45 -20.10
C LEU A 926 -24.01 -8.68 -18.89
N ILE A 927 -25.21 -8.12 -19.01
CA ILE A 927 -25.87 -7.36 -17.93
C ILE A 927 -26.19 -8.27 -16.74
N ALA A 928 -26.68 -9.49 -16.99
CA ALA A 928 -27.00 -10.46 -15.95
C ALA A 928 -25.74 -10.91 -15.19
N CYS A 929 -24.65 -11.17 -15.90
CA CYS A 929 -23.36 -11.54 -15.31
C CYS A 929 -22.83 -10.43 -14.39
N ALA A 930 -22.82 -9.17 -14.86
CA ALA A 930 -22.39 -8.02 -14.06
C ALA A 930 -23.24 -7.83 -12.78
N LYS A 931 -24.56 -8.05 -12.86
CA LYS A 931 -25.45 -8.03 -11.68
C LYS A 931 -25.10 -9.14 -10.70
N ALA A 932 -24.90 -10.36 -11.17
CA ALA A 932 -24.53 -11.50 -10.33
C ALA A 932 -23.17 -11.29 -9.63
N ILE A 933 -22.19 -10.66 -10.32
CA ILE A 933 -20.91 -10.27 -9.73
C ILE A 933 -21.13 -9.23 -8.62
N ALA A 934 -21.94 -8.21 -8.86
CA ALA A 934 -22.23 -7.17 -7.88
C ALA A 934 -23.00 -7.70 -6.65
N GLU A 935 -23.90 -8.67 -6.82
CA GLU A 935 -24.58 -9.33 -5.71
C GLU A 935 -23.61 -10.20 -4.89
N ALA A 936 -22.76 -10.98 -5.55
CA ALA A 936 -21.73 -11.77 -4.87
C ALA A 936 -20.71 -10.88 -4.14
N SER A 937 -20.37 -9.71 -4.69
CA SER A 937 -19.46 -8.76 -4.05
C SER A 937 -20.06 -8.12 -2.80
N GLN A 938 -21.36 -7.83 -2.80
CA GLN A 938 -22.09 -7.38 -1.61
C GLN A 938 -22.05 -8.42 -0.49
N GLU A 939 -22.13 -9.70 -0.84
CA GLU A 939 -22.05 -10.79 0.14
C GLU A 939 -20.67 -10.88 0.79
N VAL A 940 -19.59 -10.77 -0.01
CA VAL A 940 -18.22 -10.65 0.51
C VAL A 940 -18.11 -9.47 1.48
N THR A 941 -18.63 -8.30 1.11
CA THR A 941 -18.61 -7.11 1.98
C THR A 941 -19.40 -7.33 3.27
N ARG A 942 -20.59 -7.96 3.20
CA ARG A 942 -21.43 -8.24 4.38
C ARG A 942 -20.70 -9.12 5.37
N LEU A 943 -20.17 -10.24 4.91
CA LEU A 943 -19.42 -11.21 5.72
C LEU A 943 -18.14 -10.61 6.30
N ALA A 944 -17.40 -9.84 5.50
CA ALA A 944 -16.21 -9.13 5.96
C ALA A 944 -16.55 -8.12 7.08
N LYS A 945 -17.66 -7.38 6.95
CA LYS A 945 -18.13 -6.45 8.00
C LYS A 945 -18.58 -7.16 9.27
N GLU A 946 -19.19 -8.34 9.16
CA GLU A 946 -19.55 -9.16 10.32
C GLU A 946 -18.30 -9.67 11.04
N LEU A 947 -17.34 -10.22 10.30
CA LEU A 947 -16.06 -10.64 10.87
C LEU A 947 -15.31 -9.46 11.52
N ALA A 948 -15.34 -8.28 10.88
CA ALA A 948 -14.75 -7.07 11.43
C ALA A 948 -15.39 -6.68 12.78
N ARG A 949 -16.71 -6.84 12.96
CA ARG A 949 -17.39 -6.55 14.23
C ARG A 949 -16.95 -7.49 15.36
N GLU A 950 -16.66 -8.74 15.03
CA GLU A 950 -16.21 -9.74 16.00
C GLU A 950 -14.71 -9.70 16.27
N CYS A 951 -13.94 -8.97 15.45
CA CYS A 951 -12.51 -8.80 15.63
C CYS A 951 -12.21 -7.93 16.87
N THR A 952 -11.39 -8.46 17.78
CA THR A 952 -10.96 -7.77 19.00
C THR A 952 -9.77 -6.84 18.76
N ASP A 953 -9.09 -6.94 17.62
CA ASP A 953 -7.96 -6.07 17.28
C ASP A 953 -8.45 -4.88 16.43
N LYS A 954 -8.32 -3.66 16.98
CA LYS A 954 -8.83 -2.44 16.34
C LYS A 954 -8.12 -2.11 15.03
N ARG A 955 -6.80 -2.33 14.94
CA ARG A 955 -6.01 -2.11 13.72
C ARG A 955 -6.44 -3.07 12.61
N ILE A 956 -6.50 -4.37 12.91
CA ILE A 956 -6.89 -5.39 11.92
C ILE A 956 -8.34 -5.15 11.46
N ARG A 957 -9.25 -4.85 12.39
CA ARG A 957 -10.64 -4.47 12.09
C ARG A 957 -10.72 -3.26 11.15
N THR A 958 -9.98 -2.20 11.47
CA THR A 958 -9.98 -0.98 10.66
C THR A 958 -9.44 -1.24 9.26
N ASN A 959 -8.38 -2.04 9.13
CA ASN A 959 -7.85 -2.44 7.83
C ASN A 959 -8.89 -3.23 7.00
N LEU A 960 -9.54 -4.22 7.62
CA LEU A 960 -10.59 -5.03 6.96
C LEU A 960 -11.76 -4.15 6.49
N LEU A 961 -12.20 -3.19 7.31
CA LEU A 961 -13.24 -2.24 6.93
C LEU A 961 -12.80 -1.36 5.76
N GLN A 962 -11.59 -0.80 5.80
CA GLN A 962 -11.07 0.06 4.73
C GLN A 962 -11.01 -0.66 3.38
N VAL A 963 -10.57 -1.92 3.33
CA VAL A 963 -10.49 -2.67 2.07
C VAL A 963 -11.87 -3.10 1.57
N CYS A 964 -12.78 -3.52 2.45
CA CYS A 964 -14.09 -4.04 2.03
C CYS A 964 -15.12 -2.95 1.71
N GLU A 965 -14.97 -1.72 2.24
CA GLU A 965 -15.90 -0.60 1.99
C GLU A 965 -15.85 -0.06 0.56
N ARG A 966 -14.82 -0.42 -0.21
CA ARG A 966 -14.61 0.00 -1.60
C ARG A 966 -15.40 -0.87 -2.59
N ILE A 967 -15.59 -2.14 -2.23
CA ILE A 967 -16.24 -3.17 -3.06
C ILE A 967 -17.66 -2.74 -3.53
N PRO A 968 -18.54 -2.17 -2.69
CA PRO A 968 -19.87 -1.75 -3.12
C PRO A 968 -19.85 -0.71 -4.25
N THR A 969 -19.02 0.33 -4.12
CA THR A 969 -18.88 1.38 -5.15
C THR A 969 -18.34 0.79 -6.46
N ILE A 970 -17.30 -0.05 -6.40
CA ILE A 970 -16.73 -0.70 -7.58
C ILE A 970 -17.78 -1.61 -8.25
N GLY A 971 -18.57 -2.35 -7.47
CA GLY A 971 -19.67 -3.17 -7.97
C GLY A 971 -20.80 -2.36 -8.62
N THR A 972 -21.11 -1.18 -8.08
CA THR A 972 -22.06 -0.25 -8.72
C THR A 972 -21.54 0.26 -10.05
N GLN A 973 -20.28 0.68 -10.10
CA GLN A 973 -19.60 1.10 -11.33
C GLN A 973 -19.57 -0.04 -12.37
N LEU A 974 -19.32 -1.29 -11.96
CA LEU A 974 -19.36 -2.46 -12.83
C LEU A 974 -20.72 -2.59 -13.53
N LYS A 975 -21.84 -2.47 -12.79
CA LYS A 975 -23.19 -2.52 -13.38
C LYS A 975 -23.39 -1.44 -14.45
N ILE A 976 -22.91 -0.22 -14.19
CA ILE A 976 -23.06 0.90 -15.13
C ILE A 976 -22.20 0.67 -16.38
N LEU A 977 -20.92 0.35 -16.20
CA LEU A 977 -19.97 0.11 -17.29
C LEU A 977 -20.38 -1.08 -18.16
N SER A 978 -20.84 -2.18 -17.58
CA SER A 978 -21.37 -3.31 -18.34
C SER A 978 -22.64 -2.95 -19.12
N THR A 979 -23.48 -2.05 -18.59
CA THR A 979 -24.65 -1.54 -19.33
C THR A 979 -24.22 -0.68 -20.52
N VAL A 980 -23.18 0.15 -20.36
CA VAL A 980 -22.61 0.95 -21.46
C VAL A 980 -22.06 0.04 -22.54
N LYS A 981 -21.22 -0.93 -22.19
CA LYS A 981 -20.67 -1.91 -23.14
C LYS A 981 -21.77 -2.72 -23.83
N ALA A 982 -22.81 -3.10 -23.10
CA ALA A 982 -23.98 -3.77 -23.67
C ALA A 982 -24.64 -2.93 -24.77
N THR A 983 -24.75 -1.61 -24.62
CA THR A 983 -25.31 -0.75 -25.70
C THR A 983 -24.43 -0.63 -26.95
N MET A 984 -23.16 -1.05 -26.88
CA MET A 984 -22.18 -0.93 -27.97
C MET A 984 -21.90 -2.28 -28.66
N LEU A 985 -22.18 -3.40 -28.00
CA LEU A 985 -22.06 -4.76 -28.56
C LEU A 985 -22.90 -4.92 -29.84
N GLY A 986 -22.25 -5.30 -30.94
CA GLY A 986 -22.92 -5.64 -32.21
C GLY A 986 -23.40 -4.45 -33.06
N ALA A 987 -23.08 -3.19 -32.72
CA ALA A 987 -23.57 -2.00 -33.42
C ALA A 987 -22.89 -1.70 -34.79
N GLN A 988 -22.16 -2.66 -35.37
CA GLN A 988 -21.20 -2.47 -36.47
C GLN A 988 -21.76 -2.73 -37.88
N GLU A 989 -23.08 -2.64 -38.09
CA GLU A 989 -23.69 -3.02 -39.38
C GLU A 989 -23.85 -1.87 -40.41
N THR A 990 -23.31 -0.66 -40.21
CA THR A 990 -23.48 0.44 -41.20
C THR A 990 -22.20 1.17 -41.65
N LEU A 991 -21.60 0.66 -42.77
CA LEU A 991 -20.79 1.31 -43.86
C LEU A 991 -19.28 1.64 -43.62
N PRO A 992 -18.43 1.75 -44.69
CA PRO A 992 -18.03 0.79 -45.74
C PRO A 992 -16.51 0.42 -45.71
N THR A 993 -16.14 -0.62 -46.48
CA THR A 993 -14.82 -1.25 -46.73
C THR A 993 -14.13 -2.04 -45.60
N TRP A 994 -13.78 -3.28 -45.95
CA TRP A 994 -13.31 -4.34 -45.06
C TRP A 994 -11.88 -4.14 -44.52
N GLU A 995 -11.08 -3.24 -45.13
CA GLU A 995 -9.67 -3.00 -44.75
C GLU A 995 -9.51 -1.99 -43.60
N GLU A 996 -10.47 -1.08 -43.35
CA GLU A 996 -10.45 -0.17 -42.19
C GLU A 996 -11.11 -0.77 -40.93
N LEU A 997 -11.99 -1.76 -41.10
CA LEU A 997 -12.91 -2.26 -40.07
C LEU A 997 -12.41 -3.48 -39.29
N MET A 998 -11.48 -4.27 -39.85
CA MET A 998 -11.00 -5.50 -39.21
C MET A 998 -9.97 -5.28 -38.08
N LEU A 999 -9.55 -4.02 -37.82
CA LEU A 999 -8.48 -3.76 -36.85
C LEU A 999 -8.87 -2.84 -35.68
N TYR A 1000 -9.98 -2.07 -35.75
CA TYR A 1000 -10.36 -1.15 -34.67
C TYR A 1000 -11.90 -1.03 -34.54
N GLY A 1001 -12.45 -1.28 -33.34
CA GLY A 1001 -13.80 -0.86 -32.98
C GLY A 1001 -13.92 0.67 -32.97
N THR A 1002 -15.13 1.22 -32.81
CA THR A 1002 -15.27 2.68 -32.58
C THR A 1002 -14.49 3.07 -31.33
N GLU A 1003 -13.78 4.21 -31.35
CA GLU A 1003 -12.98 4.72 -30.21
C GLU A 1003 -13.76 4.66 -28.88
N GLU A 1004 -15.06 4.97 -28.90
CA GLU A 1004 -15.96 4.88 -27.74
C GLU A 1004 -16.13 3.45 -27.17
N ASP A 1005 -16.13 2.43 -28.02
CA ASP A 1005 -16.28 1.02 -27.59
C ASP A 1005 -14.97 0.47 -27.01
N GLN A 1006 -13.83 0.91 -27.56
CA GLN A 1006 -12.52 0.60 -26.99
C GLN A 1006 -12.37 1.24 -25.61
N GLU A 1007 -12.67 2.54 -25.47
CA GLU A 1007 -12.64 3.23 -24.18
C GLU A 1007 -13.60 2.61 -23.16
N ALA A 1008 -14.80 2.17 -23.58
CA ALA A 1008 -15.76 1.51 -22.70
C ALA A 1008 -15.23 0.17 -22.18
N THR A 1009 -14.54 -0.55 -23.05
CA THR A 1009 -13.88 -1.81 -22.73
C THR A 1009 -12.74 -1.57 -21.75
N ASP A 1010 -11.88 -0.59 -21.99
CA ASP A 1010 -10.72 -0.28 -21.15
C ASP A 1010 -11.15 0.11 -19.73
N MET A 1011 -12.17 0.95 -19.58
CA MET A 1011 -12.70 1.30 -18.26
C MET A 1011 -13.35 0.11 -17.55
N LEU A 1012 -14.04 -0.77 -18.29
CA LEU A 1012 -14.62 -1.99 -17.73
C LEU A 1012 -13.52 -2.96 -17.25
N VAL A 1013 -12.43 -3.07 -18.00
CA VAL A 1013 -11.24 -3.83 -17.63
C VAL A 1013 -10.64 -3.29 -16.33
N GLY A 1014 -10.38 -1.99 -16.24
CA GLY A 1014 -9.83 -1.37 -15.04
C GLY A 1014 -10.74 -1.54 -13.81
N ASN A 1015 -12.05 -1.37 -13.99
CA ASN A 1015 -13.02 -1.63 -12.91
C ASN A 1015 -13.02 -3.10 -12.46
N ALA A 1016 -12.96 -4.05 -13.39
CA ALA A 1016 -12.88 -5.48 -13.08
C ALA A 1016 -11.59 -5.84 -12.33
N GLN A 1017 -10.44 -5.30 -12.74
CA GLN A 1017 -9.16 -5.47 -12.05
C GLN A 1017 -9.23 -4.96 -10.61
N ASN A 1018 -9.70 -3.71 -10.43
CA ASN A 1018 -9.87 -3.10 -9.11
C ASN A 1018 -10.80 -3.93 -8.20
N LEU A 1019 -11.89 -4.47 -8.76
CA LEU A 1019 -12.81 -5.32 -8.00
C LEU A 1019 -12.16 -6.61 -7.53
N MET A 1020 -11.47 -7.33 -8.43
CA MET A 1020 -10.81 -8.59 -8.10
C MET A 1020 -9.68 -8.37 -7.08
N GLN A 1021 -8.92 -7.29 -7.20
CA GLN A 1021 -7.87 -6.93 -6.26
C GLN A 1021 -8.44 -6.57 -4.88
N SER A 1022 -9.49 -5.73 -4.82
CA SER A 1022 -10.16 -5.38 -3.56
C SER A 1022 -10.74 -6.60 -2.82
N VAL A 1023 -11.30 -7.57 -3.56
CA VAL A 1023 -11.80 -8.83 -2.98
C VAL A 1023 -10.64 -9.69 -2.47
N LYS A 1024 -9.55 -9.80 -3.24
CA LYS A 1024 -8.34 -10.53 -2.84
C LYS A 1024 -7.75 -9.98 -1.53
N GLU A 1025 -7.63 -8.65 -1.42
CA GLU A 1025 -7.17 -7.97 -0.21
C GLU A 1025 -8.12 -8.18 0.96
N THR A 1026 -9.43 -8.15 0.71
CA THR A 1026 -10.45 -8.44 1.72
C THR A 1026 -10.35 -9.87 2.24
N VAL A 1027 -10.09 -10.86 1.39
CA VAL A 1027 -9.86 -12.26 1.81
C VAL A 1027 -8.63 -12.36 2.71
N ARG A 1028 -7.51 -11.76 2.32
CA ARG A 1028 -6.28 -11.73 3.15
C ARG A 1028 -6.50 -11.03 4.50
N ALA A 1029 -7.19 -9.88 4.50
CA ALA A 1029 -7.50 -9.15 5.72
C ALA A 1029 -8.49 -9.90 6.62
N ALA A 1030 -9.44 -10.65 6.04
CA ALA A 1030 -10.38 -11.49 6.77
C ALA A 1030 -9.68 -12.68 7.44
N GLU A 1031 -8.72 -13.31 6.77
CA GLU A 1031 -7.88 -14.35 7.37
C GLU A 1031 -7.18 -13.81 8.63
N CYS A 1032 -6.52 -12.64 8.52
CA CYS A 1032 -5.85 -11.99 9.65
C CYS A 1032 -6.82 -11.67 10.80
N ALA A 1033 -8.00 -11.12 10.49
CA ALA A 1033 -9.03 -10.81 11.48
C ALA A 1033 -9.54 -12.05 12.21
N SER A 1034 -9.54 -13.21 11.55
CA SER A 1034 -10.04 -14.45 12.11
C SER A 1034 -9.21 -15.02 13.27
N ILE A 1035 -7.94 -14.59 13.39
CA ILE A 1035 -7.05 -14.99 14.49
C ILE A 1035 -7.44 -14.30 15.80
N LYS A 1036 -8.06 -13.12 15.72
CA LYS A 1036 -8.37 -12.24 16.87
C LYS A 1036 -9.88 -12.02 16.98
N ILE A 1037 -10.64 -13.09 17.17
CA ILE A 1037 -12.12 -13.05 17.31
C ILE A 1037 -12.52 -13.12 18.80
N ARG A 1038 -13.63 -12.47 19.16
CA ARG A 1038 -14.28 -12.63 20.48
C ARG A 1038 -14.60 -14.10 20.77
N THR A 1039 -14.18 -14.59 21.94
CA THR A 1039 -14.36 -16.00 22.38
C THR A 1039 -15.82 -16.48 22.43
N ALA A 1040 -16.80 -15.57 22.46
CA ALA A 1040 -18.22 -15.87 22.51
C ALA A 1040 -18.98 -15.69 21.18
N SER A 1041 -18.30 -15.36 20.07
CA SER A 1041 -18.95 -14.89 18.84
C SER A 1041 -19.77 -15.95 18.10
N GLY A 1042 -19.53 -17.24 18.34
CA GLY A 1042 -20.21 -18.35 17.64
C GLY A 1042 -19.89 -18.47 16.14
N MET A 1043 -19.26 -17.45 15.53
CA MET A 1043 -18.79 -17.47 14.14
C MET A 1043 -17.62 -18.43 13.99
N LYS A 1044 -17.80 -19.44 13.14
CA LYS A 1044 -16.78 -20.45 12.79
C LYS A 1044 -16.44 -20.39 11.31
N LEU A 1045 -15.88 -19.26 10.84
CA LEU A 1045 -15.23 -19.26 9.53
C LEU A 1045 -13.97 -20.12 9.62
N ARG A 1046 -13.93 -21.21 8.84
CA ARG A 1046 -12.83 -22.17 8.90
C ARG A 1046 -11.77 -21.85 7.86
N TRP A 1047 -10.61 -21.37 8.30
CA TRP A 1047 -9.45 -21.10 7.45
C TRP A 1047 -8.54 -22.34 7.41
N VAL A 1048 -8.75 -23.22 6.42
CA VAL A 1048 -7.95 -24.44 6.22
C VAL A 1048 -7.34 -24.43 4.83
N ARG A 1049 -6.00 -24.58 4.79
CA ARG A 1049 -5.26 -24.76 3.53
C ARG A 1049 -5.67 -26.06 2.87
N ARG A 1050 -5.91 -26.03 1.56
CA ARG A 1050 -6.12 -27.26 0.78
C ARG A 1050 -4.84 -28.10 0.78
N GLN A 1051 -4.94 -29.28 1.38
CA GLN A 1051 -3.93 -30.33 1.32
C GLN A 1051 -4.37 -31.36 0.27
N PRO A 1052 -3.45 -32.09 -0.38
CA PRO A 1052 -3.78 -33.12 -1.39
C PRO A 1052 -4.80 -34.17 -0.92
N TRP A 1053 -4.89 -34.44 0.39
CA TRP A 1053 -5.81 -35.42 0.98
C TRP A 1053 -7.14 -34.85 1.51
N TYR A 1054 -7.38 -33.53 1.39
CA TYR A 1054 -8.61 -32.86 1.83
C TYR A 1054 -9.68 -32.78 0.72
N GLN A 1055 -9.64 -33.72 -0.23
CA GLN A 1055 -10.58 -33.86 -1.35
C GLN A 1055 -11.81 -34.74 -1.03
N TYR A 1056 -11.95 -35.22 0.21
CA TYR A 1056 -13.02 -36.14 0.63
C TYR A 1056 -14.08 -35.51 1.52
#